data_AF-A0A6J4JAU5-F1
#
_entry.id   AF-A0A6J4JAU5-F1
#
_cell.length_a   1.000
_cell.length_b   1.000
_cell.length_c   1.000
_cell.angle_alpha   90.00
_cell.angle_beta   90.00
_cell.angle_gamma   90.00
#
_symmetry.space_group_name_H-M   'P 1'
#
loop_
_entity.id
_entity.type
_entity.pdbx_description
1 polymer ?
#
loop_
_entity_poly.entity_id
_entity_poly.type
_entity_poly.pdbx_seq_one_letter_code
_entity_poly.pdbx_strand_id
1 'polypeptide(L)'
;MTHLYCSKGHENPSGSRFCIQCGENLTLPVRQGVYPGLILDERYRVVRQLGQGGFGRTYLAQDLHRFDELCVLKEFAPQVQGTYALQKAEELFEREAGVLYKLQHPQIPKFRELFQVKQEGEGLLFLVQDYVDGQTYHALLDARKRQGLRFNEAEVMQLLLKLLPVLEYIHALGVVHRDISPDNLILRSTDGLPVLIDFGGVKQVAATVIYQLKASAAGALPAIPTRLGKAGYAPQDQMYGGIVAPHSDFYALAATALVLVTGKEPQQLIDPHTLEWNWRREINLSPNLGGVLDRMLAPRPSDRFGNARDLLQALNGQPAPVIYPPTQPPEPRTQATQAVTPQHTVPVSPPPLPSTTPQQSFSLLSKILLVFVSIVVAATVGWLGGNWWIQSQSPPKEAKPPGDGSVVLPTNSPAQPTDQLSPQESDRKEALRQRRTNLGIDDKFYISWVNEAFWSKFPAQRGQTLGTSDQEAKLREEWDKIASDLLTQLEKTKLSAAARQQLGSYSDADLRSAKAEANGLRVSSRALYDLADAKFFKQFPQEKGKDFLNKPIGQVWQAVVIERLNAVKTGEAFEQVAFEPNTVNKEVSSRLNPGDGKAFIANFSGGQTLNVTLSTSKNALFSIYSPSGKTTLLEDSRDRTWSGLLPESGFYEFVIVSDASEPIDYQLSLTVENQSTPQPPVTPPTISPSPILSP
;
A
#
# COMPACT_ATOMS: atom_id res chain seq x y z
N MET A 1 36.95 27.08 2.10
CA MET A 1 37.35 25.83 1.42
C MET A 1 36.42 24.74 1.92
N THR A 2 35.74 24.02 1.04
CA THR A 2 34.74 23.00 1.40
C THR A 2 35.44 21.70 1.81
N HIS A 3 35.34 21.36 3.08
CA HIS A 3 35.85 20.10 3.63
C HIS A 3 34.95 18.93 3.18
N LEU A 4 35.53 17.86 2.64
CA LEU A 4 34.80 16.71 2.08
C LEU A 4 34.97 15.50 3.00
N TYR A 5 33.89 14.96 3.55
CA TYR A 5 33.95 13.82 4.49
C TYR A 5 33.37 12.55 3.88
N CYS A 6 33.93 11.39 4.21
CA CYS A 6 33.36 10.09 3.82
C CYS A 6 32.29 9.62 4.82
N SER A 7 31.60 8.51 4.54
CA SER A 7 30.56 7.95 5.43
C SER A 7 31.08 7.56 6.82
N LYS A 8 32.40 7.38 6.96
CA LYS A 8 33.08 7.07 8.22
C LYS A 8 33.63 8.30 8.95
N GLY A 9 33.36 9.51 8.45
CA GLY A 9 33.76 10.76 9.09
C GLY A 9 35.20 11.19 8.85
N HIS A 10 35.93 10.55 7.93
CA HIS A 10 37.29 10.97 7.57
C HIS A 10 37.26 12.18 6.66
N GLU A 11 38.09 13.18 6.93
CA GLU A 11 38.24 14.39 6.13
C GLU A 11 39.08 14.12 4.87
N ASN A 12 38.70 14.75 3.76
CA ASN A 12 39.33 14.61 2.45
C ASN A 12 39.48 15.98 1.76
N PRO A 13 40.55 16.18 0.97
CA PRO A 13 40.72 17.37 0.14
C PRO A 13 39.56 17.57 -0.84
N SER A 14 39.25 18.82 -1.15
CA SER A 14 38.25 19.19 -2.16
C SER A 14 38.62 18.58 -3.52
N GLY A 15 37.70 17.84 -4.15
CA GLY A 15 37.91 17.15 -5.43
C GLY A 15 38.38 15.69 -5.33
N SER A 16 38.52 15.15 -4.11
CA SER A 16 38.87 13.73 -3.91
C SER A 16 37.79 12.82 -4.49
N ARG A 17 38.19 11.89 -5.37
CA ARG A 17 37.30 10.89 -5.97
C ARG A 17 37.03 9.69 -5.07
N PHE A 18 37.91 9.47 -4.09
CA PHE A 18 37.80 8.40 -3.10
C PHE A 18 38.28 8.92 -1.75
N CYS A 19 37.78 8.34 -0.66
CA CYS A 19 38.27 8.65 0.67
C CYS A 19 39.72 8.21 0.80
N ILE A 20 40.58 9.13 1.21
CA ILE A 20 42.02 8.88 1.33
C ILE A 20 42.37 7.88 2.45
N GLN A 21 41.43 7.61 3.38
CA GLN A 21 41.64 6.68 4.50
C GLN A 21 40.93 5.34 4.32
N CYS A 22 39.69 5.31 3.83
CA CYS A 22 38.91 4.06 3.75
C CYS A 22 38.63 3.57 2.32
N GLY A 23 39.04 4.30 1.29
CA GLY A 23 38.84 3.93 -0.12
C GLY A 23 37.40 4.03 -0.63
N GLU A 24 36.49 4.59 0.17
CA GLU A 24 35.09 4.82 -0.23
C GLU A 24 35.00 5.75 -1.43
N ASN A 25 34.18 5.42 -2.43
CA ASN A 25 34.01 6.24 -3.62
C ASN A 25 33.22 7.53 -3.30
N LEU A 26 33.82 8.69 -3.58
CA LEU A 26 33.26 10.03 -3.38
C LEU A 26 32.73 10.67 -4.68
N THR A 27 32.75 9.94 -5.82
CA THR A 27 32.38 10.43 -7.18
C THR A 27 30.91 10.25 -7.56
N LEU A 28 29.97 10.55 -6.67
CA LEU A 28 28.62 10.89 -7.10
C LEU A 28 28.55 12.41 -7.34
N PRO A 29 28.08 12.87 -8.51
CA PRO A 29 28.04 14.29 -8.81
C PRO A 29 27.02 14.98 -7.90
N VAL A 30 27.45 16.08 -7.29
CA VAL A 30 26.64 17.25 -6.88
C VAL A 30 25.34 16.94 -6.10
N ARG A 31 25.45 17.09 -4.77
CA ARG A 31 24.42 17.60 -3.84
C ARG A 31 22.95 17.38 -4.26
N GLN A 32 22.38 16.26 -3.83
CA GLN A 32 20.94 16.07 -3.73
C GLN A 32 20.64 15.44 -2.36
N GLY A 33 19.93 16.16 -1.49
CA GLY A 33 19.42 15.65 -0.22
C GLY A 33 20.03 16.24 1.06
N VAL A 34 19.74 15.60 2.20
CA VAL A 34 20.12 16.02 3.56
C VAL A 34 21.57 15.64 3.87
N TYR A 35 22.40 16.58 4.33
CA TYR A 35 23.83 16.35 4.62
C TYR A 35 24.28 17.00 5.94
N PRO A 36 25.39 16.53 6.56
CA PRO A 36 25.96 17.14 7.76
C PRO A 36 26.21 18.64 7.62
N GLY A 37 25.77 19.43 8.58
CA GLY A 37 25.85 20.89 8.61
C GLY A 37 24.66 21.60 7.96
N LEU A 38 23.81 20.91 7.19
CA LEU A 38 22.57 21.47 6.66
C LEU A 38 21.64 21.86 7.82
N ILE A 39 21.05 23.06 7.73
CA ILE A 39 20.04 23.53 8.68
C ILE A 39 18.67 23.38 7.99
N LEU A 40 17.83 22.52 8.53
CA LEU A 40 16.47 22.29 8.06
C LEU A 40 15.50 23.16 8.89
N ASP A 41 14.54 23.78 8.23
CA ASP A 41 13.51 24.62 8.85
C ASP A 41 14.08 25.72 9.76
N GLU A 42 15.26 26.25 9.39
CA GLU A 42 16.04 27.25 10.16
C GLU A 42 16.38 26.86 11.61
N ARG A 43 16.11 25.60 12.00
CA ARG A 43 16.13 25.15 13.39
C ARG A 43 16.95 23.89 13.61
N TYR A 44 16.92 22.95 12.68
CA TYR A 44 17.56 21.65 12.88
C TYR A 44 18.86 21.54 12.11
N ARG A 45 19.99 21.64 12.81
CA ARG A 45 21.29 21.39 12.20
C ARG A 45 21.58 19.90 12.17
N VAL A 46 21.66 19.33 10.97
CA VAL A 46 22.01 17.92 10.78
C VAL A 46 23.46 17.70 11.20
N VAL A 47 23.69 16.74 12.10
CA VAL A 47 25.03 16.36 12.56
C VAL A 47 25.58 15.22 11.70
N ARG A 48 24.82 14.13 11.56
CA ARG A 48 25.18 12.95 10.75
C ARG A 48 23.99 12.05 10.53
N GLN A 49 24.07 11.18 9.52
CA GLN A 49 23.11 10.09 9.35
C GLN A 49 23.33 9.01 10.43
N LEU A 50 22.25 8.53 11.04
CA LEU A 50 22.20 7.42 11.99
C LEU A 50 21.91 6.08 11.30
N GLY A 51 21.09 6.09 10.25
CA GLY A 51 20.72 4.88 9.52
C GLY A 51 19.83 5.15 8.31
N GLN A 52 19.61 4.12 7.49
CA GLN A 52 18.72 4.16 6.34
C GLN A 52 17.99 2.82 6.22
N GLY A 53 16.68 2.89 6.01
CA GLY A 53 15.80 1.73 5.80
C GLY A 53 14.95 1.88 4.54
N GLY A 54 14.09 0.90 4.28
CA GLY A 54 13.22 0.89 3.09
C GLY A 54 12.15 1.99 3.05
N PHE A 55 11.88 2.64 4.19
CA PHE A 55 10.83 3.65 4.36
C PHE A 55 11.35 5.05 4.72
N GLY A 56 12.67 5.23 4.90
CA GLY A 56 13.21 6.51 5.33
C GLY A 56 14.68 6.50 5.69
N ARG A 57 15.20 7.71 5.94
CA ARG A 57 16.56 7.95 6.45
C ARG A 57 16.46 8.57 7.83
N THR A 58 17.37 8.24 8.73
CA THR A 58 17.36 8.75 10.10
C THR A 58 18.65 9.52 10.34
N TYR A 59 18.56 10.72 10.91
CA TYR A 59 19.67 11.62 11.18
C TYR A 59 19.71 12.02 12.65
N LEU A 60 20.91 12.24 13.15
CA LEU A 60 21.16 12.97 14.38
C LEU A 60 21.22 14.46 14.01
N ALA A 61 20.51 15.29 14.76
CA ALA A 61 20.50 16.74 14.57
C ALA A 61 20.60 17.46 15.91
N GLN A 62 20.95 18.74 15.86
CA GLN A 62 20.86 19.69 16.97
C GLN A 62 19.65 20.59 16.74
N ASP A 63 18.82 20.77 17.77
CA ASP A 63 17.75 21.75 17.79
C ASP A 63 18.31 23.11 18.24
N LEU A 64 18.56 24.00 17.28
CA LEU A 64 19.14 25.33 17.50
C LEU A 64 18.24 26.23 18.35
N HIS A 65 16.94 25.92 18.44
CA HIS A 65 15.99 26.65 19.29
C HIS A 65 15.89 26.07 20.70
N ARG A 66 16.60 24.97 20.98
CA ARG A 66 16.66 24.32 22.29
C ARG A 66 18.11 24.12 22.75
N PHE A 67 18.91 25.19 22.71
CA PHE A 67 20.30 25.18 23.20
C PHE A 67 21.15 24.05 22.60
N ASP A 68 21.02 23.81 21.29
CA ASP A 68 21.72 22.76 20.54
C ASP A 68 21.47 21.33 21.07
N GLU A 69 20.33 21.11 21.74
CA GLU A 69 19.94 19.79 22.24
C GLU A 69 19.82 18.78 21.10
N LEU A 70 20.40 17.58 21.29
CA LEU A 70 20.38 16.53 20.29
C LEU A 70 18.96 15.95 20.10
N CYS A 71 18.59 15.74 18.85
CA CYS A 71 17.34 15.10 18.46
C CYS A 71 17.54 14.16 17.27
N VAL A 72 16.54 13.33 17.01
CA VAL A 72 16.50 12.44 15.85
C VAL A 72 15.53 12.99 14.83
N LEU A 73 15.99 13.12 13.58
CA LEU A 73 15.16 13.43 12.42
C LEU A 73 14.97 12.15 11.60
N LYS A 74 13.73 11.66 11.50
CA LYS A 74 13.37 10.62 10.53
C LYS A 74 12.81 11.30 9.29
N GLU A 75 13.52 11.18 8.17
CA GLU A 75 13.06 11.61 6.84
C GLU A 75 12.19 10.52 6.21
N PHE A 76 11.04 10.94 5.71
CA PHE A 76 10.23 10.13 4.81
C PHE A 76 10.91 10.03 3.44
N ALA A 77 11.68 8.94 3.24
CA ALA A 77 12.43 8.66 2.01
C ALA A 77 12.15 7.22 1.53
N PRO A 78 10.88 6.91 1.17
CA PRO A 78 10.47 5.58 0.74
C PRO A 78 11.27 5.10 -0.48
N GLN A 79 11.72 3.85 -0.44
CA GLN A 79 12.40 3.18 -1.56
C GLN A 79 11.41 2.39 -2.45
N VAL A 80 10.11 2.61 -2.26
CA VAL A 80 9.04 1.95 -3.02
C VAL A 80 8.73 2.74 -4.30
N GLN A 81 8.47 2.01 -5.38
CA GLN A 81 8.06 2.54 -6.67
C GLN A 81 6.53 2.40 -6.80
N GLY A 82 5.85 3.42 -7.34
CA GLY A 82 4.40 3.46 -7.56
C GLY A 82 3.65 4.35 -6.56
N THR A 83 2.69 5.13 -7.08
CA THR A 83 1.91 6.15 -6.34
C THR A 83 1.13 5.62 -5.15
N TYR A 84 0.49 4.46 -5.27
CA TYR A 84 -0.23 3.85 -4.14
C TYR A 84 0.71 3.46 -3.00
N ALA A 85 1.87 2.88 -3.32
CA ALA A 85 2.85 2.48 -2.32
C ALA A 85 3.49 3.71 -1.63
N LEU A 86 3.70 4.80 -2.37
CA LEU A 86 4.18 6.07 -1.84
C LEU A 86 3.16 6.75 -0.92
N GLN A 87 1.90 6.91 -1.38
CA GLN A 87 0.83 7.49 -0.56
C GLN A 87 0.56 6.64 0.68
N LYS A 88 0.54 5.31 0.53
CA LYS A 88 0.44 4.42 1.68
C LYS A 88 1.63 4.60 2.62
N ALA A 89 2.86 4.66 2.11
CA ALA A 89 4.03 4.87 2.95
C ALA A 89 3.95 6.19 3.74
N GLU A 90 3.42 7.25 3.12
CA GLU A 90 3.22 8.57 3.74
C GLU A 90 2.16 8.50 4.85
N GLU A 91 0.98 7.93 4.58
CA GLU A 91 -0.07 7.70 5.58
C GLU A 91 0.44 6.90 6.80
N LEU A 92 1.29 5.89 6.56
CA LEU A 92 1.85 5.07 7.65
C LEU A 92 2.89 5.86 8.45
N PHE A 93 3.64 6.75 7.81
CA PHE A 93 4.61 7.63 8.45
C PHE A 93 3.91 8.67 9.33
N GLU A 94 2.85 9.30 8.84
CA GLU A 94 2.00 10.20 9.64
C GLU A 94 1.31 9.46 10.79
N ARG A 95 0.88 8.21 10.56
CA ARG A 95 0.29 7.39 11.62
C ARG A 95 1.33 6.98 12.68
N GLU A 96 2.58 6.72 12.31
CA GLU A 96 3.68 6.51 13.26
C GLU A 96 3.87 7.76 14.13
N ALA A 97 3.91 8.94 13.51
CA ALA A 97 3.97 10.22 14.22
C ALA A 97 2.78 10.41 15.18
N GLY A 98 1.56 10.11 14.72
CA GLY A 98 0.34 10.20 15.53
C GLY A 98 0.28 9.20 16.70
N VAL A 99 0.89 8.02 16.56
CA VAL A 99 1.09 7.09 17.69
C VAL A 99 2.08 7.68 18.68
N LEU A 100 3.28 8.07 18.21
CA LEU A 100 4.34 8.58 19.08
C LEU A 100 3.91 9.85 19.84
N TYR A 101 3.10 10.71 19.22
CA TYR A 101 2.51 11.89 19.84
C TYR A 101 1.69 11.58 21.11
N LYS A 102 1.00 10.42 21.13
CA LYS A 102 0.16 10.00 22.26
C LYS A 102 0.97 9.34 23.39
N LEU A 103 2.21 8.95 23.12
CA LEU A 103 3.03 8.19 24.07
C LEU A 103 3.87 9.12 24.95
N GLN A 104 3.82 8.85 26.24
CA GLN A 104 4.56 9.56 27.28
C GLN A 104 5.12 8.53 28.27
N HIS A 105 6.35 8.06 28.02
CA HIS A 105 7.00 7.07 28.85
C HIS A 105 8.53 7.26 28.84
N PRO A 106 9.25 7.15 29.96
CA PRO A 106 10.71 7.40 30.02
C PRO A 106 11.56 6.43 29.16
N GLN A 107 11.00 5.27 28.81
CA GLN A 107 11.64 4.27 27.93
C GLN A 107 11.10 4.30 26.49
N ILE A 108 10.48 5.41 26.07
CA ILE A 108 10.03 5.66 24.69
C ILE A 108 10.50 7.08 24.31
N PRO A 109 11.12 7.30 23.13
CA PRO A 109 11.48 8.64 22.68
C PRO A 109 10.25 9.55 22.58
N LYS A 110 10.31 10.75 23.13
CA LYS A 110 9.20 11.70 23.04
C LYS A 110 9.08 12.24 21.61
N PHE A 111 7.86 12.26 21.08
CA PHE A 111 7.53 13.02 19.88
C PHE A 111 7.79 14.52 20.13
N ARG A 112 8.45 15.19 19.19
CA ARG A 112 8.64 16.64 19.22
C ARG A 112 7.71 17.31 18.21
N GLU A 113 7.85 16.97 16.94
CA GLU A 113 7.04 17.54 15.87
C GLU A 113 7.13 16.72 14.57
N LEU A 114 6.23 17.04 13.64
CA LEU A 114 6.22 16.57 12.26
C LEU A 114 6.22 17.83 11.38
N PHE A 115 7.21 17.97 10.50
CA PHE A 115 7.34 19.16 9.65
C PHE A 115 7.73 18.79 8.22
N GLN A 116 7.40 19.67 7.28
CA GLN A 116 7.78 19.55 5.88
C GLN A 116 8.63 20.74 5.46
N VAL A 117 9.76 20.48 4.80
CA VAL A 117 10.68 21.52 4.32
C VAL A 117 10.92 21.33 2.83
N LYS A 118 11.02 22.44 2.10
CA LYS A 118 11.44 22.40 0.69
C LYS A 118 12.95 22.50 0.62
N GLN A 119 13.60 21.45 0.14
CA GLN A 119 15.04 21.43 -0.11
C GLN A 119 15.26 21.24 -1.62
N GLU A 120 15.94 22.18 -2.26
CA GLU A 120 16.31 22.09 -3.69
C GLU A 120 15.12 21.87 -4.65
N GLY A 121 13.91 22.28 -4.25
CA GLY A 121 12.68 22.13 -5.04
C GLY A 121 11.84 20.91 -4.69
N GLU A 122 12.33 19.99 -3.84
CA GLU A 122 11.59 18.82 -3.37
C GLU A 122 11.05 19.05 -1.95
N GLY A 123 9.82 18.60 -1.70
CA GLY A 123 9.22 18.61 -0.36
C GLY A 123 9.65 17.37 0.44
N LEU A 124 10.42 17.57 1.50
CA LEU A 124 10.88 16.53 2.41
C LEU A 124 10.05 16.57 3.69
N LEU A 125 9.52 15.42 4.11
CA LEU A 125 8.74 15.28 5.34
C LEU A 125 9.61 14.66 6.44
N PHE A 126 9.62 15.27 7.63
CA PHE A 126 10.42 14.84 8.76
C PHE A 126 9.59 14.64 10.03
N LEU A 127 9.85 13.54 10.73
CA LEU A 127 9.40 13.29 12.10
C LEU A 127 10.57 13.52 13.06
N VAL A 128 10.35 14.39 14.05
CA VAL A 128 11.32 14.73 15.08
C VAL A 128 10.97 14.06 16.39
N GLN A 129 11.96 13.44 17.02
CA GLN A 129 11.82 12.83 18.35
C GLN A 129 13.08 13.05 19.18
N ASP A 130 12.99 12.76 20.48
CA ASP A 130 14.15 12.78 21.38
C ASP A 130 15.28 11.85 20.89
N TYR A 131 16.51 12.31 21.03
CA TYR A 131 17.68 11.46 20.86
C TYR A 131 17.91 10.62 22.12
N VAL A 132 18.16 9.33 21.92
CA VAL A 132 18.52 8.40 22.99
C VAL A 132 20.01 8.12 22.87
N ASP A 133 20.78 8.67 23.80
CA ASP A 133 22.20 8.35 23.90
C ASP A 133 22.38 6.92 24.44
N GLY A 134 23.06 6.06 23.68
CA GLY A 134 23.18 4.64 23.97
C GLY A 134 23.56 3.79 22.76
N GLN A 135 23.71 2.49 22.99
CA GLN A 135 23.94 1.50 21.95
C GLN A 135 22.72 0.62 21.73
N THR A 136 22.43 0.23 20.48
CA THR A 136 21.38 -0.76 20.22
C THR A 136 21.79 -2.12 20.80
N TYR A 137 20.82 -2.94 21.19
CA TYR A 137 21.09 -4.31 21.63
C TYR A 137 21.73 -5.16 20.53
N HIS A 138 21.44 -4.85 19.25
CA HIS A 138 22.15 -5.42 18.11
C HIS A 138 23.65 -5.06 18.13
N ALA A 139 24.00 -3.77 18.26
CA ALA A 139 25.39 -3.33 18.30
C ALA A 139 26.15 -3.89 19.52
N LEU A 140 25.47 -4.00 20.67
CA LEU A 140 26.01 -4.64 21.87
C LEU A 140 26.30 -6.12 21.64
N LEU A 141 25.36 -6.85 21.02
CA LEU A 141 25.54 -8.26 20.68
C LEU A 141 26.72 -8.45 19.73
N ASP A 142 26.81 -7.63 18.68
CA ASP A 142 27.91 -7.69 17.70
C ASP A 142 29.27 -7.41 18.33
N ALA A 143 29.35 -6.43 19.23
CA ALA A 143 30.57 -6.15 19.98
C ALA A 143 30.99 -7.34 20.85
N ARG A 144 30.03 -7.97 21.54
CA ARG A 144 30.29 -9.16 22.35
C ARG A 144 30.69 -10.37 21.50
N LYS A 145 30.03 -10.60 20.36
CA LYS A 145 30.36 -11.69 19.43
C LYS A 145 31.80 -11.61 18.93
N ARG A 146 32.31 -10.40 18.64
CA ARG A 146 33.73 -10.18 18.29
C ARG A 146 34.71 -10.59 19.39
N GLN A 147 34.26 -10.63 20.64
CA GLN A 147 35.02 -11.07 21.80
C GLN A 147 34.72 -12.53 22.18
N GLY A 148 33.90 -13.25 21.40
CA GLY A 148 33.44 -14.60 21.74
C GLY A 148 32.39 -14.65 22.87
N LEU A 149 31.82 -13.50 23.25
CA LEU A 149 30.84 -13.36 24.33
C LEU A 149 29.41 -13.21 23.77
N ARG A 150 28.42 -13.41 24.63
CA ARG A 150 26.97 -13.26 24.35
C ARG A 150 26.28 -12.66 25.57
N PHE A 151 24.97 -12.43 25.49
CA PHE A 151 24.21 -12.11 26.70
C PHE A 151 24.01 -13.37 27.54
N ASN A 152 24.03 -13.24 28.85
CA ASN A 152 23.70 -14.31 29.78
C ASN A 152 22.21 -14.26 30.17
N GLU A 153 21.76 -15.33 30.85
CA GLU A 153 20.37 -15.46 31.31
C GLU A 153 19.91 -14.29 32.19
N ALA A 154 20.76 -13.83 33.12
CA ALA A 154 20.41 -12.75 34.03
C ALA A 154 20.22 -11.41 33.30
N GLU A 155 21.05 -11.12 32.30
CA GLU A 155 20.94 -9.90 31.49
C GLU A 155 19.65 -9.89 30.67
N VAL A 156 19.29 -11.02 30.05
CA VAL A 156 18.05 -11.12 29.28
C VAL A 156 16.82 -11.13 30.18
N MET A 157 16.90 -11.76 31.35
CA MET A 157 15.84 -11.64 32.37
C MET A 157 15.62 -10.17 32.76
N GLN A 158 16.69 -9.40 33.00
CA GLN A 158 16.59 -7.97 33.30
C GLN A 158 15.99 -7.17 32.14
N LEU A 159 16.34 -7.50 30.90
CA LEU A 159 15.74 -6.88 29.72
C LEU A 159 14.22 -7.12 29.68
N LEU A 160 13.78 -8.37 29.85
CA LEU A 160 12.36 -8.73 29.88
C LEU A 160 11.62 -7.95 30.97
N LEU A 161 12.12 -7.98 32.21
CA LEU A 161 11.51 -7.29 33.35
C LEU A 161 11.42 -5.78 33.14
N LYS A 162 12.41 -5.15 32.50
CA LYS A 162 12.43 -3.71 32.22
C LYS A 162 11.56 -3.30 31.04
N LEU A 163 11.26 -4.21 30.10
CA LEU A 163 10.42 -3.90 28.93
C LEU A 163 8.94 -4.23 29.13
N LEU A 164 8.60 -5.21 29.97
CA LEU A 164 7.19 -5.56 30.21
C LEU A 164 6.32 -4.40 30.70
N PRO A 165 6.77 -3.52 31.61
CA PRO A 165 6.01 -2.32 31.98
C PRO A 165 5.80 -1.36 30.79
N VAL A 166 6.77 -1.26 29.88
CA VAL A 166 6.65 -0.46 28.65
C VAL A 166 5.58 -1.05 27.74
N LEU A 167 5.55 -2.38 27.60
CA LEU A 167 4.55 -3.08 26.81
C LEU A 167 3.15 -2.98 27.43
N GLU A 168 3.04 -3.14 28.75
CA GLU A 168 1.78 -2.92 29.48
C GLU A 168 1.23 -1.50 29.21
N TYR A 169 2.10 -0.49 29.29
CA TYR A 169 1.74 0.91 29.03
C TYR A 169 1.19 1.12 27.61
N ILE A 170 1.91 0.68 26.57
CA ILE A 170 1.45 0.90 25.18
C ILE A 170 0.21 0.06 24.86
N HIS A 171 0.10 -1.17 25.39
CA HIS A 171 -1.05 -2.04 25.17
C HIS A 171 -2.31 -1.46 25.83
N ALA A 172 -2.19 -0.82 26.99
CA ALA A 172 -3.29 -0.12 27.65
C ALA A 172 -3.84 1.06 26.82
N LEU A 173 -3.01 1.66 25.98
CA LEU A 173 -3.40 2.72 25.04
C LEU A 173 -3.89 2.18 23.68
N GLY A 174 -4.04 0.85 23.55
CA GLY A 174 -4.43 0.19 22.31
C GLY A 174 -3.33 0.18 21.24
N VAL A 175 -2.08 0.44 21.62
CA VAL A 175 -0.93 0.47 20.72
C VAL A 175 -0.16 -0.84 20.82
N VAL A 176 0.06 -1.51 19.70
CA VAL A 176 0.93 -2.70 19.58
C VAL A 176 2.15 -2.31 18.75
N HIS A 177 3.36 -2.62 19.23
CA HIS A 177 4.62 -2.17 18.62
C HIS A 177 4.91 -2.87 17.29
N ARG A 178 4.74 -4.20 17.26
CA ARG A 178 4.87 -5.13 16.13
C ARG A 178 6.27 -5.32 15.53
N ASP A 179 7.23 -4.44 15.82
CA ASP A 179 8.60 -4.54 15.30
C ASP A 179 9.66 -4.61 16.41
N ILE A 180 9.38 -5.34 17.50
CA ILE A 180 10.36 -5.51 18.59
C ILE A 180 11.50 -6.42 18.10
N SER A 181 12.73 -5.91 18.17
CA SER A 181 13.96 -6.61 17.76
C SER A 181 15.19 -5.95 18.40
N PRO A 182 16.39 -6.58 18.37
CA PRO A 182 17.61 -6.00 18.94
C PRO A 182 17.99 -4.62 18.40
N ASP A 183 17.64 -4.29 17.15
CA ASP A 183 17.94 -2.98 16.57
C ASP A 183 16.97 -1.87 17.04
N ASN A 184 15.76 -2.25 17.47
CA ASN A 184 14.72 -1.31 17.92
C ASN A 184 14.72 -1.17 19.45
N LEU A 185 15.81 -1.58 20.11
CA LEU A 185 16.05 -1.41 21.53
C LEU A 185 17.40 -0.75 21.72
N ILE A 186 17.43 0.39 22.43
CA ILE A 186 18.66 1.08 22.81
C ILE A 186 18.88 0.90 24.32
N LEU A 187 20.07 0.45 24.71
CA LEU A 187 20.51 0.54 26.10
C LEU A 187 21.00 1.97 26.34
N ARG A 188 20.21 2.75 27.07
CA ARG A 188 20.49 4.17 27.33
C ARG A 188 21.69 4.32 28.27
N SER A 189 22.65 5.17 27.89
CA SER A 189 23.90 5.38 28.62
C SER A 189 23.70 6.00 30.01
N THR A 190 22.70 6.86 30.17
CA THR A 190 22.52 7.66 31.39
C THR A 190 22.03 6.86 32.60
N ASP A 191 21.24 5.81 32.39
CA ASP A 191 20.60 5.04 33.46
C ASP A 191 20.56 3.52 33.21
N GLY A 192 21.07 3.03 32.08
CA GLY A 192 21.07 1.61 31.75
C GLY A 192 19.67 1.01 31.57
N LEU A 193 18.67 1.83 31.21
CA LEU A 193 17.34 1.36 30.86
C LEU A 193 17.24 1.02 29.36
N PRO A 194 16.55 -0.07 28.97
CA PRO A 194 16.21 -0.33 27.58
C PRO A 194 15.13 0.65 27.12
N VAL A 195 15.39 1.36 26.03
CA VAL A 195 14.46 2.30 25.40
C VAL A 195 13.95 1.67 24.12
N LEU A 196 12.63 1.56 24.01
CA LEU A 196 11.93 1.04 22.84
C LEU A 196 11.77 2.15 21.80
N ILE A 197 12.31 1.92 20.61
CA ILE A 197 12.30 2.90 19.51
C ILE A 197 11.58 2.33 18.28
N ASP A 198 11.24 3.22 17.36
CA ASP A 198 10.67 2.89 16.04
C ASP A 198 9.32 2.14 16.11
N PHE A 199 8.25 2.91 16.39
CA PHE A 199 6.85 2.45 16.37
C PHE A 199 6.31 2.16 14.96
N GLY A 200 7.21 1.74 14.06
CA GLY A 200 6.97 1.45 12.65
C GLY A 200 6.12 0.19 12.40
N GLY A 201 5.55 -0.47 13.42
CA GLY A 201 4.61 -1.59 13.25
C GLY A 201 3.37 -1.27 12.39
N VAL A 202 3.13 0.01 12.15
CA VAL A 202 2.19 0.52 11.14
C VAL A 202 2.59 0.06 9.73
N LYS A 203 3.89 0.05 9.40
CA LYS A 203 4.48 -0.38 8.12
C LYS A 203 4.20 -1.86 7.79
N GLN A 204 4.06 -2.72 8.80
CA GLN A 204 3.79 -4.15 8.60
C GLN A 204 2.38 -4.46 8.09
N VAL A 205 1.36 -3.66 8.45
CA VAL A 205 -0.02 -3.85 7.94
C VAL A 205 -0.06 -3.58 6.43
N ALA A 206 0.61 -2.53 5.97
CA ALA A 206 0.69 -2.24 4.55
C ALA A 206 1.61 -3.20 3.80
N ALA A 207 2.75 -3.60 4.38
CA ALA A 207 3.64 -4.58 3.75
C ALA A 207 2.97 -5.95 3.60
N THR A 208 2.14 -6.37 4.56
CA THR A 208 1.34 -7.61 4.50
C THR A 208 0.28 -7.52 3.40
N VAL A 209 -0.43 -6.39 3.30
CA VAL A 209 -1.37 -6.13 2.19
C VAL A 209 -0.64 -6.14 0.84
N ILE A 210 0.52 -5.47 0.72
CA ILE A 210 1.34 -5.43 -0.50
C ILE A 210 1.93 -6.82 -0.85
N TYR A 211 2.30 -7.63 0.14
CA TYR A 211 2.86 -8.97 -0.06
C TYR A 211 1.78 -9.99 -0.42
N GLN A 212 0.61 -9.93 0.20
CA GLN A 212 -0.56 -10.73 -0.19
C GLN A 212 -0.98 -10.41 -1.63
N LEU A 213 -0.88 -9.15 -2.06
CA LEU A 213 -1.08 -8.75 -3.45
C LEU A 213 0.02 -9.28 -4.40
N LYS A 214 1.28 -9.38 -3.97
CA LYS A 214 2.41 -9.88 -4.80
C LYS A 214 2.53 -11.41 -4.87
N ALA A 215 2.26 -12.13 -3.79
CA ALA A 215 2.31 -13.61 -3.77
C ALA A 215 1.26 -14.23 -4.71
N SER A 216 0.14 -13.54 -4.92
CA SER A 216 -0.94 -13.91 -5.83
C SER A 216 -0.57 -13.77 -7.32
N ALA A 217 0.51 -13.05 -7.65
CA ALA A 217 0.87 -12.71 -9.02
C ALA A 217 1.97 -13.60 -9.64
N ALA A 218 2.68 -14.42 -8.84
CA ALA A 218 3.97 -15.00 -9.26
C ALA A 218 4.03 -16.53 -9.36
N GLY A 219 3.03 -17.30 -8.90
CA GLY A 219 3.02 -18.78 -9.03
C GLY A 219 4.23 -19.52 -8.46
N ALA A 220 5.13 -18.84 -7.75
CA ALA A 220 6.32 -19.40 -7.16
C ALA A 220 6.02 -19.91 -5.74
N LEU A 221 6.56 -21.08 -5.40
CA LEU A 221 6.58 -21.60 -4.04
C LEU A 221 7.07 -20.52 -3.06
N PRO A 222 6.56 -20.49 -1.81
CA PRO A 222 6.84 -19.41 -0.87
C PRO A 222 8.33 -19.41 -0.52
N ALA A 223 9.10 -18.56 -1.19
CA ALA A 223 10.41 -18.16 -0.70
C ALA A 223 10.19 -17.30 0.56
N ILE A 224 10.86 -17.70 1.65
CA ILE A 224 10.84 -17.04 2.96
C ILE A 224 10.95 -15.52 2.75
N PRO A 225 10.00 -14.71 3.26
CA PRO A 225 9.88 -13.31 2.90
C PRO A 225 11.08 -12.55 3.46
N THR A 226 12.05 -12.21 2.61
CA THR A 226 13.29 -11.55 3.04
C THR A 226 13.12 -10.04 3.26
N ARG A 227 11.88 -9.52 3.30
CA ARG A 227 11.59 -8.09 3.47
C ARG A 227 10.26 -7.78 4.17
N LEU A 228 9.71 -8.71 4.97
CA LEU A 228 8.50 -8.46 5.77
C LEU A 228 8.78 -8.78 7.24
N GLY A 229 9.05 -7.75 8.04
CA GLY A 229 9.63 -7.93 9.38
C GLY A 229 11.03 -8.55 9.29
N LYS A 230 11.82 -8.42 10.34
CA LYS A 230 13.02 -9.27 10.44
C LYS A 230 12.50 -10.70 10.53
N ALA A 231 12.82 -11.53 9.54
CA ALA A 231 12.27 -12.88 9.45
C ALA A 231 12.50 -13.65 10.77
N GLY A 232 11.41 -14.16 11.35
CA GLY A 232 11.40 -14.90 12.62
C GLY A 232 11.13 -14.09 13.89
N TYR A 233 11.02 -12.75 13.84
CA TYR A 233 10.62 -11.94 15.01
C TYR A 233 9.09 -11.72 15.12
N ALA A 234 8.33 -11.94 14.04
CA ALA A 234 6.87 -11.81 14.04
C ALA A 234 6.20 -13.19 13.98
N PRO A 235 5.07 -13.41 14.67
CA PRO A 235 4.35 -14.67 14.62
C PRO A 235 3.51 -14.84 13.35
N GLN A 236 3.22 -16.08 12.96
CA GLN A 236 2.49 -16.39 11.71
C GLN A 236 1.10 -15.74 11.64
N ASP A 237 0.37 -15.69 12.75
CA ASP A 237 -0.95 -15.05 12.83
C ASP A 237 -0.90 -13.54 12.53
N GLN A 238 0.19 -12.87 12.90
CA GLN A 238 0.45 -11.48 12.52
C GLN A 238 0.85 -11.37 11.03
N MET A 239 1.70 -12.29 10.55
CA MET A 239 2.22 -12.27 9.18
C MET A 239 1.20 -12.63 8.11
N TYR A 240 0.31 -13.60 8.38
CA TYR A 240 -0.64 -14.15 7.41
C TYR A 240 -2.09 -13.79 7.71
N GLY A 241 -2.46 -13.69 8.99
CA GLY A 241 -3.83 -13.41 9.43
C GLY A 241 -4.13 -11.93 9.67
N GLY A 242 -3.12 -11.06 9.68
CA GLY A 242 -3.28 -9.64 10.00
C GLY A 242 -3.77 -9.37 11.42
N ILE A 243 -3.73 -10.38 12.30
CA ILE A 243 -4.20 -10.28 13.67
C ILE A 243 -3.21 -9.40 14.45
N VAL A 244 -3.70 -8.27 14.92
CA VAL A 244 -2.95 -7.32 15.75
C VAL A 244 -3.38 -7.52 17.18
N ALA A 245 -2.47 -8.01 18.02
CA ALA A 245 -2.76 -8.22 19.42
C ALA A 245 -1.50 -8.03 20.30
N PRO A 246 -1.69 -7.64 21.58
CA PRO A 246 -0.62 -7.54 22.59
C PRO A 246 0.34 -8.73 22.63
N HIS A 247 -0.20 -9.95 22.51
CA HIS A 247 0.59 -11.18 22.58
C HIS A 247 1.63 -11.33 21.46
N SER A 248 1.49 -10.60 20.35
CA SER A 248 2.46 -10.63 19.26
C SER A 248 3.74 -9.85 19.60
N ASP A 249 3.63 -8.80 20.42
CA ASP A 249 4.81 -8.12 20.98
C ASP A 249 5.55 -9.02 21.98
N PHE A 250 4.83 -9.86 22.74
CA PHE A 250 5.46 -10.85 23.62
C PHE A 250 6.23 -11.91 22.83
N TYR A 251 5.67 -12.39 21.72
CA TYR A 251 6.39 -13.29 20.80
C TYR A 251 7.70 -12.63 20.32
N ALA A 252 7.63 -11.39 19.83
CA ALA A 252 8.79 -10.67 19.30
C ALA A 252 9.85 -10.38 20.38
N LEU A 253 9.41 -10.12 21.61
CA LEU A 253 10.29 -9.95 22.77
C LEU A 253 11.00 -11.27 23.14
N ALA A 254 10.32 -12.42 23.07
CA ALA A 254 10.96 -13.72 23.29
C ALA A 254 11.96 -14.08 22.19
N ALA A 255 11.63 -13.81 20.93
CA ALA A 255 12.57 -13.97 19.82
C ALA A 255 13.82 -13.12 20.02
N THR A 256 13.66 -11.87 20.43
CA THR A 256 14.74 -10.95 20.79
C THR A 256 15.61 -11.50 21.92
N ALA A 257 14.99 -11.98 22.99
CA ALA A 257 15.69 -12.61 24.12
C ALA A 257 16.57 -13.80 23.67
N LEU A 258 16.02 -14.69 22.84
CA LEU A 258 16.74 -15.85 22.31
C LEU A 258 17.92 -15.46 21.42
N VAL A 259 17.74 -14.46 20.56
CA VAL A 259 18.83 -13.96 19.69
C VAL A 259 19.98 -13.39 20.53
N LEU A 260 19.67 -12.67 21.61
CA LEU A 260 20.70 -12.09 22.49
C LEU A 260 21.51 -13.15 23.24
N VAL A 261 20.83 -14.16 23.82
CA VAL A 261 21.53 -15.21 24.59
C VAL A 261 22.25 -16.22 23.69
N THR A 262 21.68 -16.54 22.53
CA THR A 262 22.29 -17.50 21.60
C THR A 262 23.27 -16.84 20.64
N GLY A 263 23.18 -15.54 20.39
CA GLY A 263 23.96 -14.85 19.35
C GLY A 263 23.65 -15.32 17.92
N LYS A 264 22.57 -16.08 17.73
CA LYS A 264 22.10 -16.64 16.46
C LYS A 264 20.84 -15.92 16.02
N GLU A 265 20.69 -15.73 14.71
CA GLU A 265 19.49 -15.12 14.13
C GLU A 265 18.30 -16.10 14.19
N PRO A 266 17.03 -15.62 14.18
CA PRO A 266 15.86 -16.50 14.29
C PRO A 266 15.81 -17.63 13.25
N GLN A 267 16.27 -17.39 12.02
CA GLN A 267 16.26 -18.42 10.96
C GLN A 267 17.20 -19.60 11.27
N GLN A 268 18.15 -19.42 12.19
CA GLN A 268 19.04 -20.48 12.67
C GLN A 268 18.45 -21.22 13.88
N LEU A 269 17.41 -20.66 14.50
CA LEU A 269 16.77 -21.17 15.71
C LEU A 269 15.40 -21.79 15.42
N ILE A 270 14.82 -21.51 14.25
CA ILE A 270 13.50 -22.01 13.82
C ILE A 270 13.69 -23.15 12.82
N ASP A 271 12.94 -24.23 13.00
CA ASP A 271 12.86 -25.30 12.00
C ASP A 271 12.18 -24.78 10.72
N PRO A 272 12.81 -24.87 9.54
CA PRO A 272 12.22 -24.34 8.31
C PRO A 272 10.97 -25.11 7.84
N HIS A 273 10.74 -26.33 8.33
CA HIS A 273 9.60 -27.17 7.95
C HIS A 273 8.45 -27.08 8.97
N THR A 274 8.75 -27.16 10.27
CA THR A 274 7.71 -27.12 11.31
C THR A 274 7.42 -25.70 11.79
N LEU A 275 8.34 -24.76 11.53
CA LEU A 275 8.30 -23.37 12.01
C LEU A 275 8.31 -23.26 13.55
N GLU A 276 8.73 -24.34 14.22
CA GLU A 276 8.91 -24.40 15.67
C GLU A 276 10.31 -23.94 16.08
N TRP A 277 10.43 -23.41 17.29
CA TRP A 277 11.71 -22.97 17.82
C TRP A 277 12.50 -24.12 18.44
N ASN A 278 13.72 -24.34 17.94
CA ASN A 278 14.69 -25.35 18.39
C ASN A 278 15.83 -24.76 19.23
N TRP A 279 15.58 -23.67 19.96
CA TRP A 279 16.60 -22.91 20.69
C TRP A 279 17.28 -23.69 21.84
N ARG A 280 16.60 -24.71 22.39
CA ARG A 280 17.13 -25.55 23.48
C ARG A 280 18.36 -26.38 23.09
N ARG A 281 18.64 -26.52 21.79
CA ARG A 281 19.88 -27.15 21.28
C ARG A 281 21.10 -26.25 21.43
N GLU A 282 20.88 -24.94 21.59
CA GLU A 282 21.92 -23.92 21.57
C GLU A 282 22.30 -23.42 22.95
N ILE A 283 21.34 -23.43 23.88
CA ILE A 283 21.53 -22.90 25.23
C ILE A 283 20.63 -23.63 26.23
N ASN A 284 21.15 -23.80 27.45
CA ASN A 284 20.39 -24.28 28.60
C ASN A 284 20.04 -23.09 29.50
N LEU A 285 18.74 -22.80 29.64
CA LEU A 285 18.20 -21.75 30.51
C LEU A 285 17.51 -22.38 31.72
N SER A 286 17.26 -21.60 32.78
CA SER A 286 16.48 -22.09 33.92
C SER A 286 15.10 -22.63 33.47
N PRO A 287 14.56 -23.65 34.16
CA PRO A 287 13.25 -24.21 33.80
C PRO A 287 12.14 -23.17 33.74
N ASN A 288 12.18 -22.17 34.64
CA ASN A 288 11.21 -21.08 34.67
C ASN A 288 11.30 -20.20 33.42
N LEU A 289 12.48 -19.62 33.14
CA LEU A 289 12.65 -18.76 31.97
C LEU A 289 12.38 -19.52 30.67
N GLY A 290 12.87 -20.75 30.55
CA GLY A 290 12.62 -21.60 29.39
C GLY A 290 11.12 -21.86 29.16
N GLY A 291 10.36 -22.19 30.21
CA GLY A 291 8.92 -22.40 30.10
C GLY A 291 8.15 -21.13 29.75
N VAL A 292 8.57 -19.97 30.26
CA VAL A 292 7.98 -18.68 29.90
C VAL A 292 8.24 -18.33 28.43
N LEU A 293 9.48 -18.50 27.96
CA LEU A 293 9.83 -18.25 26.56
C LEU A 293 9.07 -19.19 25.61
N ASP A 294 8.95 -20.47 25.95
CA ASP A 294 8.15 -21.42 25.17
C ASP A 294 6.69 -20.98 25.05
N ARG A 295 6.09 -20.48 26.14
CA ARG A 295 4.72 -19.96 26.12
C ARG A 295 4.59 -18.66 25.34
N MET A 296 5.56 -17.75 25.40
CA MET A 296 5.58 -16.53 24.58
C MET A 296 5.69 -16.85 23.08
N LEU A 297 6.41 -17.92 22.73
CA LEU A 297 6.65 -18.38 21.35
C LEU A 297 5.63 -19.40 20.86
N ALA A 298 4.58 -19.68 21.63
CA ALA A 298 3.59 -20.70 21.29
C ALA A 298 2.98 -20.44 19.89
N PRO A 299 2.82 -21.48 19.03
CA PRO A 299 2.29 -21.30 17.68
C PRO A 299 0.88 -20.71 17.67
N ARG A 300 0.01 -21.16 18.59
CA ARG A 300 -1.37 -20.65 18.70
C ARG A 300 -1.42 -19.39 19.56
N PRO A 301 -2.05 -18.31 19.10
CA PRO A 301 -2.23 -17.08 19.87
C PRO A 301 -2.85 -17.28 21.27
N SER A 302 -3.85 -18.16 21.36
CA SER A 302 -4.56 -18.50 22.61
C SER A 302 -3.67 -19.12 23.68
N ASP A 303 -2.55 -19.72 23.27
CA ASP A 303 -1.64 -20.41 24.20
C ASP A 303 -0.61 -19.43 24.80
N ARG A 304 -0.47 -18.23 24.21
CA ARG A 304 0.43 -17.16 24.68
C ARG A 304 -0.16 -16.44 25.89
N PHE A 305 0.64 -15.57 26.51
CA PHE A 305 0.18 -14.70 27.58
C PHE A 305 -0.79 -13.63 27.03
N GLY A 306 -1.92 -13.44 27.72
CA GLY A 306 -2.94 -12.47 27.31
C GLY A 306 -2.57 -11.02 27.62
N ASN A 307 -1.74 -10.79 28.64
CA ASN A 307 -1.31 -9.46 29.06
C ASN A 307 0.09 -9.51 29.70
N ALA A 308 0.74 -8.34 29.79
CA ALA A 308 2.10 -8.20 30.30
C ALA A 308 2.21 -8.53 31.81
N ARG A 309 1.13 -8.35 32.58
CA ARG A 309 1.09 -8.61 34.02
C ARG A 309 1.19 -10.10 34.34
N ASP A 310 0.43 -10.94 33.63
CA ASP A 310 0.49 -12.40 33.78
C ASP A 310 1.88 -12.93 33.38
N LEU A 311 2.47 -12.33 32.35
CA LEU A 311 3.83 -12.65 31.91
C LEU A 311 4.88 -12.24 32.96
N LEU A 312 4.75 -11.05 33.55
CA LEU A 312 5.62 -10.57 34.63
C LEU A 312 5.54 -11.49 35.86
N GLN A 313 4.33 -11.94 36.24
CA GLN A 313 4.13 -12.87 37.35
C GLN A 313 4.81 -14.23 37.09
N ALA A 314 4.65 -14.76 35.87
CA ALA A 314 5.29 -16.01 35.48
C ALA A 314 6.83 -15.91 35.50
N LEU A 315 7.41 -14.80 35.03
CA LEU A 315 8.87 -14.57 35.11
C LEU A 315 9.37 -14.51 36.57
N ASN A 316 8.57 -13.96 37.48
CA ASN A 316 8.88 -13.91 38.90
C ASN A 316 8.63 -15.24 39.64
N GLY A 317 8.18 -16.29 38.93
CA GLY A 317 7.92 -17.62 39.51
C GLY A 317 6.63 -17.71 40.31
N GLN A 318 5.68 -16.79 40.12
CA GLN A 318 4.36 -16.85 40.74
C GLN A 318 3.37 -17.57 39.81
N PRO A 319 2.58 -18.53 40.29
CA PRO A 319 1.58 -19.20 39.47
C PRO A 319 0.51 -18.20 39.00
N ALA A 320 0.25 -18.17 37.70
CA ALA A 320 -0.81 -17.34 37.12
C ALA A 320 -2.18 -17.73 37.72
N PRO A 321 -3.07 -16.77 38.01
CA PRO A 321 -4.42 -17.08 38.47
C PRO A 321 -5.15 -17.90 37.39
N VAL A 322 -5.61 -19.09 37.77
CA VAL A 322 -6.39 -19.98 36.89
C VAL A 322 -7.75 -19.33 36.66
N ILE A 323 -7.98 -18.76 35.47
CA ILE A 323 -9.31 -18.33 35.04
C ILE A 323 -10.04 -19.59 34.59
N TYR A 324 -10.89 -20.13 35.47
CA TYR A 324 -11.86 -21.16 35.07
C TYR A 324 -12.94 -20.51 34.20
N PRO A 325 -13.25 -21.04 33.00
CA PRO A 325 -14.41 -20.57 32.24
C PRO A 325 -15.69 -20.84 33.05
N PRO A 326 -16.68 -19.92 33.03
CA PRO A 326 -17.91 -20.08 33.79
C PRO A 326 -18.64 -21.34 33.33
N THR A 327 -18.91 -22.24 34.28
CA THR A 327 -19.62 -23.49 34.05
C THR A 327 -21.07 -23.16 33.68
N GLN A 328 -21.46 -23.46 32.44
CA GLN A 328 -22.85 -23.36 31.98
C GLN A 328 -23.70 -24.44 32.71
N PRO A 329 -24.88 -24.12 33.26
CA PRO A 329 -25.78 -25.12 33.84
C PRO A 329 -26.32 -26.07 32.76
N PRO A 330 -26.61 -27.35 33.09
CA PRO A 330 -27.07 -28.32 32.10
C PRO A 330 -28.49 -28.01 31.62
N GLU A 331 -28.70 -27.96 30.30
CA GLU A 331 -30.02 -27.85 29.68
C GLU A 331 -30.81 -29.18 29.72
N PRO A 332 -32.16 -29.14 29.74
CA PRO A 332 -32.99 -30.34 29.85
C PRO A 332 -33.03 -31.16 28.55
N ARG A 333 -32.97 -32.49 28.69
CA ARG A 333 -33.14 -33.46 27.60
C ARG A 333 -34.54 -33.37 26.98
N THR A 334 -34.59 -33.10 25.67
CA THR A 334 -35.73 -33.45 24.82
C THR A 334 -35.40 -34.73 24.05
N GLN A 335 -36.19 -35.78 24.26
CA GLN A 335 -36.03 -37.09 23.61
C GLN A 335 -36.45 -37.02 22.15
N ALA A 336 -35.63 -37.59 21.25
CA ALA A 336 -36.00 -37.87 19.87
C ALA A 336 -36.25 -39.37 19.67
N THR A 337 -37.43 -39.67 19.12
CA THR A 337 -38.00 -40.96 18.78
C THR A 337 -37.10 -41.82 17.89
N GLN A 338 -36.95 -43.10 18.25
CA GLN A 338 -36.27 -44.12 17.46
C GLN A 338 -37.13 -44.57 16.27
N ALA A 339 -36.51 -44.68 15.09
CA ALA A 339 -37.00 -45.51 13.99
C ALA A 339 -35.96 -46.60 13.70
N VAL A 340 -36.41 -47.85 13.82
CA VAL A 340 -35.68 -49.09 13.53
C VAL A 340 -35.83 -49.40 12.03
N THR A 341 -34.78 -49.95 11.40
CA THR A 341 -34.68 -51.18 10.53
C THR A 341 -33.47 -51.06 9.56
N PRO A 342 -33.01 -52.11 8.85
CA PRO A 342 -31.97 -53.05 9.25
C PRO A 342 -30.65 -52.98 8.44
N GLN A 343 -29.66 -53.70 8.95
CA GLN A 343 -28.30 -53.88 8.43
C GLN A 343 -28.23 -54.39 6.97
N HIS A 344 -27.34 -53.78 6.19
CA HIS A 344 -26.81 -54.36 4.94
C HIS A 344 -25.28 -54.45 5.00
N THR A 345 -24.81 -55.65 4.67
CA THR A 345 -23.43 -56.14 4.60
C THR A 345 -22.59 -55.38 3.57
N VAL A 346 -21.36 -55.03 3.96
CA VAL A 346 -20.32 -54.43 3.10
C VAL A 346 -19.41 -55.54 2.54
N PRO A 347 -19.08 -55.57 1.24
CA PRO A 347 -17.98 -56.38 0.72
C PRO A 347 -16.66 -55.60 0.67
N VAL A 348 -15.59 -56.32 1.03
CA VAL A 348 -14.18 -55.92 1.07
C VAL A 348 -13.61 -55.72 -0.35
N SER A 349 -12.78 -54.69 -0.55
CA SER A 349 -11.99 -54.46 -1.78
C SER A 349 -10.48 -54.59 -1.51
N PRO A 350 -9.67 -55.13 -2.46
CA PRO A 350 -8.21 -55.35 -2.30
C PRO A 350 -7.35 -54.16 -2.78
N PRO A 351 -6.01 -54.15 -2.50
CA PRO A 351 -5.15 -52.96 -2.61
C PRO A 351 -4.53 -52.74 -4.01
N PRO A 352 -4.01 -51.52 -4.32
CA PRO A 352 -3.45 -51.19 -5.63
C PRO A 352 -1.94 -51.50 -5.77
N LEU A 353 -1.53 -51.79 -7.02
CA LEU A 353 -0.15 -52.03 -7.48
C LEU A 353 0.58 -50.73 -7.88
N PRO A 354 1.93 -50.71 -7.91
CA PRO A 354 2.74 -49.52 -8.15
C PRO A 354 3.00 -49.24 -9.64
N SER A 355 2.99 -47.95 -10.01
CA SER A 355 3.38 -47.46 -11.33
C SER A 355 4.79 -46.85 -11.31
N THR A 356 5.67 -47.39 -12.15
CA THR A 356 7.02 -46.89 -12.45
C THR A 356 6.99 -45.77 -13.48
N THR A 357 7.80 -44.72 -13.31
CA THR A 357 8.10 -43.69 -14.31
C THR A 357 9.59 -43.68 -14.64
N PRO A 358 10.01 -43.66 -15.92
CA PRO A 358 11.42 -43.61 -16.27
C PRO A 358 11.93 -42.17 -16.41
N GLN A 359 13.18 -42.01 -15.96
CA GLN A 359 14.01 -40.82 -15.97
C GLN A 359 14.74 -40.72 -17.33
N GLN A 360 14.75 -39.55 -17.99
CA GLN A 360 15.67 -39.30 -19.12
C GLN A 360 16.31 -37.91 -19.05
N SER A 361 17.64 -37.94 -19.02
CA SER A 361 18.60 -36.84 -19.08
C SER A 361 18.91 -36.45 -20.53
N PHE A 362 19.24 -35.18 -20.79
CA PHE A 362 19.93 -34.79 -22.03
C PHE A 362 21.15 -33.89 -21.77
N SER A 363 22.21 -34.19 -22.53
CA SER A 363 23.57 -33.67 -22.43
C SER A 363 23.95 -32.67 -23.53
N LEU A 364 24.69 -31.63 -23.16
CA LEU A 364 25.92 -31.06 -23.76
C LEU A 364 26.09 -30.73 -25.26
N LEU A 365 25.13 -30.90 -26.17
CA LEU A 365 25.34 -30.68 -27.62
C LEU A 365 24.59 -29.46 -28.23
N SER A 366 24.54 -28.32 -27.55
CA SER A 366 23.88 -27.09 -28.06
C SER A 366 24.80 -25.88 -28.30
N LYS A 367 26.13 -26.03 -28.20
CA LYS A 367 27.08 -24.90 -28.28
C LYS A 367 27.62 -24.54 -29.68
N ILE A 368 27.09 -25.06 -30.79
CA ILE A 368 27.65 -24.78 -32.14
C ILE A 368 26.69 -23.99 -33.07
N LEU A 369 25.43 -23.73 -32.69
CA LEU A 369 24.46 -23.07 -33.59
C LEU A 369 24.45 -21.52 -33.54
N LEU A 370 25.43 -20.86 -32.90
CA LEU A 370 25.42 -19.40 -32.70
C LEU A 370 26.20 -18.58 -33.76
N VAL A 371 26.87 -19.23 -34.72
CA VAL A 371 27.71 -18.53 -35.70
C VAL A 371 27.06 -18.39 -37.10
N PHE A 372 26.04 -19.19 -37.42
CA PHE A 372 25.40 -19.13 -38.75
C PHE A 372 24.27 -18.09 -38.89
N VAL A 373 23.69 -17.61 -37.78
CA VAL A 373 22.55 -16.67 -37.82
C VAL A 373 22.96 -15.23 -38.13
N SER A 374 24.20 -14.83 -37.83
CA SER A 374 24.66 -13.44 -38.01
C SER A 374 24.96 -13.07 -39.48
N ILE A 375 25.29 -14.03 -40.34
CA ILE A 375 25.64 -13.76 -41.75
C ILE A 375 24.37 -13.57 -42.62
N VAL A 376 23.23 -14.16 -42.24
CA VAL A 376 21.96 -14.04 -42.99
C VAL A 376 21.25 -12.70 -42.73
N VAL A 377 21.46 -12.10 -41.56
CA VAL A 377 20.83 -10.82 -41.16
C VAL A 377 21.49 -9.61 -41.86
N ALA A 378 22.79 -9.66 -42.15
CA ALA A 378 23.47 -8.54 -42.80
C ALA A 378 23.13 -8.41 -44.31
N ALA A 379 22.92 -9.54 -45.00
CA ALA A 379 22.60 -9.55 -46.44
C ALA A 379 21.16 -9.10 -46.75
N THR A 380 20.22 -9.32 -45.82
CA THR A 380 18.80 -8.99 -45.99
C THR A 380 18.49 -7.52 -45.77
N VAL A 381 19.22 -6.84 -44.87
CA VAL A 381 19.05 -5.40 -44.60
C VAL A 381 19.60 -4.53 -45.73
N GLY A 382 20.68 -4.95 -46.39
CA GLY A 382 21.27 -4.23 -47.54
C GLY A 382 20.40 -4.25 -48.80
N TRP A 383 19.66 -5.34 -49.02
CA TRP A 383 18.79 -5.47 -50.19
C TRP A 383 17.47 -4.69 -50.07
N LEU A 384 16.91 -4.61 -48.84
CA LEU A 384 15.67 -3.88 -48.58
C LEU A 384 15.84 -2.35 -48.58
N GLY A 385 17.00 -1.82 -48.15
CA GLY A 385 17.28 -0.38 -48.15
C GLY A 385 17.54 0.22 -49.53
N GLY A 386 18.21 -0.53 -50.42
CA GLY A 386 18.51 -0.07 -51.79
C GLY A 386 17.27 0.01 -52.69
N ASN A 387 16.31 -0.90 -52.48
CA ASN A 387 15.12 -1.00 -53.33
C ASN A 387 14.08 0.10 -53.06
N TRP A 388 14.05 0.65 -51.84
CA TRP A 388 13.12 1.72 -51.45
C TRP A 388 13.49 3.10 -52.00
N TRP A 389 14.78 3.39 -52.19
CA TRP A 389 15.26 4.70 -52.67
C TRP A 389 15.16 4.88 -54.19
N ILE A 390 15.27 3.79 -54.96
CA ILE A 390 15.13 3.82 -56.43
C ILE A 390 13.65 3.93 -56.85
N GLN A 391 12.73 3.49 -56.00
CA GLN A 391 11.29 3.45 -56.30
C GLN A 391 10.56 4.79 -56.07
N SER A 392 11.21 5.81 -55.50
CA SER A 392 10.58 7.09 -55.16
C SER A 392 10.77 8.23 -56.17
N GLN A 393 11.27 7.97 -57.40
CA GLN A 393 11.59 9.06 -58.35
C GLN A 393 11.13 8.88 -59.81
N SER A 394 10.04 8.17 -60.15
CA SER A 394 9.54 8.21 -61.55
C SER A 394 8.01 8.12 -61.71
N PRO A 395 7.39 8.94 -62.59
CA PRO A 395 5.94 8.95 -62.86
C PRO A 395 5.52 7.96 -63.98
N PRO A 396 4.20 7.74 -64.22
CA PRO A 396 3.68 6.48 -64.78
C PRO A 396 3.44 6.54 -66.30
N LYS A 397 3.57 5.40 -67.02
CA LYS A 397 2.96 5.16 -68.34
C LYS A 397 2.66 3.69 -68.65
N GLU A 398 1.61 3.52 -69.45
CA GLU A 398 0.87 2.31 -69.86
C GLU A 398 1.53 1.41 -70.94
N ALA A 399 0.95 0.20 -71.04
CA ALA A 399 0.58 -0.58 -72.24
C ALA A 399 1.55 -1.60 -72.91
N LYS A 400 1.20 -2.88 -72.66
CA LYS A 400 0.98 -4.04 -73.57
C LYS A 400 2.16 -4.86 -74.19
N PRO A 401 1.90 -6.17 -74.49
CA PRO A 401 2.84 -7.32 -74.56
C PRO A 401 3.23 -7.63 -76.04
N PRO A 402 3.71 -8.82 -76.51
CA PRO A 402 3.90 -10.14 -75.88
C PRO A 402 5.19 -10.93 -76.28
N GLY A 403 5.29 -12.15 -75.77
CA GLY A 403 6.06 -13.24 -76.35
C GLY A 403 7.45 -13.43 -75.76
N ASP A 404 8.04 -14.61 -75.77
CA ASP A 404 7.57 -15.94 -76.14
C ASP A 404 8.67 -16.90 -75.64
N GLY A 405 8.33 -18.17 -75.46
CA GLY A 405 9.32 -19.25 -75.28
C GLY A 405 9.57 -19.67 -73.83
N SER A 406 8.92 -20.74 -73.34
CA SER A 406 9.34 -22.15 -73.56
C SER A 406 10.54 -22.49 -72.66
N VAL A 407 10.57 -23.52 -71.80
CA VAL A 407 9.95 -24.86 -71.92
C VAL A 407 10.24 -25.64 -70.59
N VAL A 408 9.20 -26.30 -70.01
CA VAL A 408 9.15 -27.75 -69.61
C VAL A 408 9.86 -28.17 -68.30
N LEU A 409 9.34 -29.02 -67.38
CA LEU A 409 8.19 -29.95 -67.23
C LEU A 409 7.97 -30.20 -65.69
N PRO A 410 6.92 -30.93 -65.27
CA PRO A 410 6.29 -30.85 -63.96
C PRO A 410 6.84 -31.88 -62.97
N THR A 411 6.58 -31.65 -61.68
CA THR A 411 6.50 -32.77 -60.73
C THR A 411 5.36 -32.51 -59.75
N ASN A 412 4.34 -33.35 -59.87
CA ASN A 412 3.28 -33.51 -58.89
C ASN A 412 3.87 -33.97 -57.56
N SER A 413 3.59 -33.26 -56.47
CA SER A 413 3.46 -33.80 -55.11
C SER A 413 2.72 -32.80 -54.21
N PRO A 414 2.01 -33.30 -53.19
CA PRO A 414 0.72 -32.77 -52.76
C PRO A 414 0.83 -31.47 -51.97
N ALA A 415 -0.21 -30.65 -52.10
CA ALA A 415 -0.42 -29.41 -51.35
C ALA A 415 -0.13 -29.60 -49.85
N GLN A 416 0.89 -28.90 -49.35
CA GLN A 416 0.95 -28.54 -47.94
C GLN A 416 0.22 -27.19 -47.76
N PRO A 417 -0.73 -27.08 -46.83
CA PRO A 417 -1.42 -25.82 -46.58
C PRO A 417 -0.44 -24.84 -45.96
N THR A 418 -0.24 -23.71 -46.65
CA THR A 418 0.45 -22.53 -46.15
C THR A 418 -0.28 -21.98 -44.92
N ASP A 419 0.47 -21.70 -43.85
CA ASP A 419 0.06 -20.95 -42.67
C ASP A 419 -0.53 -19.57 -43.02
N GLN A 420 -1.82 -19.52 -43.36
CA GLN A 420 -2.59 -18.29 -43.50
C GLN A 420 -3.75 -18.33 -42.52
N LEU A 421 -3.86 -17.30 -41.67
CA LEU A 421 -5.02 -17.08 -40.80
C LEU A 421 -6.29 -17.15 -41.65
N SER A 422 -7.38 -17.70 -41.10
CA SER A 422 -8.65 -17.77 -41.85
C SER A 422 -9.10 -16.36 -42.28
N PRO A 423 -9.81 -16.21 -43.41
CA PRO A 423 -10.34 -14.91 -43.84
C PRO A 423 -11.17 -14.22 -42.75
N GLN A 424 -11.99 -14.98 -42.02
CA GLN A 424 -12.79 -14.49 -40.89
C GLN A 424 -11.93 -13.96 -39.74
N GLU A 425 -10.82 -14.63 -39.41
CA GLU A 425 -9.89 -14.15 -38.39
C GLU A 425 -9.19 -12.87 -38.83
N SER A 426 -8.79 -12.79 -40.09
CA SER A 426 -8.14 -11.61 -40.69
C SER A 426 -9.07 -10.39 -40.67
N ASP A 427 -10.32 -10.54 -41.13
CA ASP A 427 -11.32 -9.48 -41.15
C ASP A 427 -11.60 -8.92 -39.74
N ARG A 428 -11.70 -9.82 -38.75
CA ARG A 428 -11.96 -9.45 -37.36
C ARG A 428 -10.79 -8.69 -36.72
N LYS A 429 -9.55 -9.12 -36.98
CA LYS A 429 -8.35 -8.42 -36.50
C LYS A 429 -8.19 -7.05 -37.16
N GLU A 430 -8.53 -6.94 -38.44
CA GLU A 430 -8.54 -5.66 -39.15
C GLU A 430 -9.62 -4.72 -38.59
N ALA A 431 -10.83 -5.21 -38.32
CA ALA A 431 -11.89 -4.42 -37.67
C ALA A 431 -11.46 -3.89 -36.29
N LEU A 432 -10.80 -4.70 -35.47
CA LEU A 432 -10.25 -4.26 -34.18
C LEU A 432 -9.16 -3.19 -34.34
N ARG A 433 -8.26 -3.36 -35.31
CA ARG A 433 -7.21 -2.39 -35.62
C ARG A 433 -7.79 -1.06 -36.05
N GLN A 434 -8.79 -1.07 -36.93
CA GLN A 434 -9.49 0.14 -37.38
C GLN A 434 -10.21 0.81 -36.23
N ARG A 435 -10.95 0.05 -35.40
CA ARG A 435 -11.66 0.59 -34.23
C ARG A 435 -10.70 1.24 -33.23
N ARG A 436 -9.59 0.57 -32.88
CA ARG A 436 -8.53 1.14 -32.03
C ARG A 436 -7.97 2.44 -32.62
N THR A 437 -7.69 2.46 -33.92
CA THR A 437 -7.15 3.63 -34.64
C THR A 437 -8.14 4.80 -34.60
N ASN A 438 -9.42 4.54 -34.88
CA ASN A 438 -10.50 5.53 -34.78
C ASN A 438 -10.67 6.06 -33.36
N LEU A 439 -10.37 5.22 -32.36
CA LEU A 439 -10.37 5.63 -30.95
C LEU A 439 -9.11 6.39 -30.53
N GLY A 440 -8.08 6.48 -31.38
CA GLY A 440 -6.83 7.18 -31.10
C GLY A 440 -5.98 6.52 -30.01
N ILE A 441 -6.16 5.22 -29.76
CA ILE A 441 -5.47 4.51 -28.67
C ILE A 441 -4.12 4.01 -29.17
N ASP A 442 -3.05 4.26 -28.41
CA ASP A 442 -1.72 3.74 -28.72
C ASP A 442 -1.71 2.20 -28.83
N ASP A 443 -0.98 1.68 -29.83
CA ASP A 443 -0.95 0.24 -30.12
C ASP A 443 -0.28 -0.56 -28.99
N LYS A 444 0.81 -0.05 -28.42
CA LYS A 444 1.53 -0.74 -27.35
C LYS A 444 0.69 -0.79 -26.07
N PHE A 445 0.04 0.32 -25.73
CA PHE A 445 -0.90 0.36 -24.62
C PHE A 445 -2.04 -0.63 -24.83
N TYR A 446 -2.69 -0.59 -26.00
CA TYR A 446 -3.80 -1.47 -26.34
C TYR A 446 -3.42 -2.95 -26.19
N ILE A 447 -2.31 -3.38 -26.80
CA ILE A 447 -1.84 -4.77 -26.71
C ILE A 447 -1.55 -5.16 -25.26
N SER A 448 -0.86 -4.30 -24.50
CA SER A 448 -0.56 -4.53 -23.08
C SER A 448 -1.85 -4.72 -22.25
N TRP A 449 -2.84 -3.86 -22.49
CA TRP A 449 -4.11 -3.89 -21.78
C TRP A 449 -4.95 -5.13 -22.09
N VAL A 450 -5.06 -5.50 -23.36
CA VAL A 450 -5.78 -6.72 -23.75
C VAL A 450 -5.06 -7.98 -23.26
N ASN A 451 -3.73 -8.01 -23.32
CA ASN A 451 -2.95 -9.14 -22.79
C ASN A 451 -3.15 -9.34 -21.30
N GLU A 452 -3.13 -8.27 -20.50
CA GLU A 452 -3.36 -8.36 -19.06
C GLU A 452 -4.76 -8.95 -18.75
N ALA A 453 -5.79 -8.48 -19.46
CA ALA A 453 -7.14 -9.01 -19.32
C ALA A 453 -7.26 -10.47 -19.79
N PHE A 454 -6.61 -10.81 -20.91
CA PHE A 454 -6.57 -12.17 -21.44
C PHE A 454 -5.87 -13.14 -20.48
N TRP A 455 -4.70 -12.78 -19.95
CA TRP A 455 -3.97 -13.63 -18.98
C TRP A 455 -4.69 -13.75 -17.65
N SER A 456 -5.49 -12.76 -17.25
CA SER A 456 -6.37 -12.91 -16.09
C SER A 456 -7.44 -13.99 -16.31
N LYS A 457 -7.89 -14.21 -17.55
CA LYS A 457 -8.87 -15.26 -17.90
C LYS A 457 -8.20 -16.60 -18.23
N PHE A 458 -6.99 -16.58 -18.80
CA PHE A 458 -6.22 -17.74 -19.21
C PHE A 458 -4.78 -17.71 -18.62
N PRO A 459 -4.60 -17.97 -17.32
CA PRO A 459 -3.30 -17.81 -16.65
C PRO A 459 -2.17 -18.69 -17.23
N ALA A 460 -2.52 -19.86 -17.77
CA ALA A 460 -1.56 -20.79 -18.40
C ALA A 460 -0.89 -20.20 -19.66
N GLN A 461 -1.50 -19.19 -20.28
CA GLN A 461 -1.02 -18.53 -21.49
C GLN A 461 -0.13 -17.31 -21.19
N ARG A 462 0.16 -17.03 -19.91
CA ARG A 462 0.91 -15.83 -19.51
C ARG A 462 2.33 -15.85 -20.05
N GLY A 463 2.70 -14.77 -20.75
CA GLY A 463 4.02 -14.61 -21.36
C GLY A 463 4.24 -15.42 -22.65
N GLN A 464 3.21 -16.13 -23.14
CA GLN A 464 3.28 -16.84 -24.42
C GLN A 464 2.74 -15.97 -25.55
N THR A 465 3.38 -16.04 -26.72
CA THR A 465 2.83 -15.49 -27.97
C THR A 465 1.99 -16.58 -28.61
N LEU A 466 0.70 -16.32 -28.84
CA LEU A 466 -0.18 -17.25 -29.55
C LEU A 466 0.32 -17.42 -30.98
N GLY A 467 0.66 -18.65 -31.37
CA GLY A 467 1.07 -18.97 -32.74
C GLY A 467 -0.09 -18.89 -33.73
N THR A 468 0.16 -19.24 -35.00
CA THR A 468 -0.85 -19.24 -36.09
C THR A 468 -1.55 -20.58 -36.27
N SER A 469 -1.24 -21.57 -35.43
CA SER A 469 -1.79 -22.92 -35.56
C SER A 469 -3.31 -22.96 -35.36
N ASP A 470 -3.98 -23.94 -35.98
CA ASP A 470 -5.41 -24.18 -35.79
C ASP A 470 -5.77 -24.57 -34.35
N GLN A 471 -4.83 -25.17 -33.62
CA GLN A 471 -4.99 -25.54 -32.21
C GLN A 471 -5.11 -24.31 -31.30
N GLU A 472 -4.47 -23.20 -31.68
CA GLU A 472 -4.50 -21.93 -30.94
C GLU A 472 -5.56 -20.94 -31.47
N ALA A 473 -6.27 -21.29 -32.55
CA ALA A 473 -7.28 -20.41 -33.17
C ALA A 473 -8.37 -19.98 -32.19
N LYS A 474 -8.81 -20.88 -31.32
CA LYS A 474 -9.80 -20.57 -30.26
C LYS A 474 -9.27 -19.57 -29.22
N LEU A 475 -7.97 -19.64 -28.89
CA LEU A 475 -7.37 -18.70 -27.94
C LEU A 475 -7.22 -17.31 -28.57
N ARG A 476 -6.88 -17.24 -29.87
CA ARG A 476 -6.87 -15.98 -30.62
C ARG A 476 -8.27 -15.39 -30.74
N GLU A 477 -9.28 -16.24 -30.93
CA GLU A 477 -10.68 -15.83 -30.93
C GLU A 477 -11.08 -15.15 -29.61
N GLU A 478 -10.75 -15.79 -28.48
CA GLU A 478 -11.01 -15.27 -27.13
C GLU A 478 -10.23 -13.98 -26.83
N TRP A 479 -8.97 -13.88 -27.26
CA TRP A 479 -8.16 -12.67 -27.09
C TRP A 479 -8.83 -11.46 -27.77
N ASP A 480 -9.21 -11.62 -29.03
CA ASP A 480 -9.86 -10.57 -29.83
C ASP A 480 -11.26 -10.23 -29.30
N LYS A 481 -11.98 -11.20 -28.71
CA LYS A 481 -13.25 -10.94 -28.01
C LYS A 481 -13.04 -10.03 -26.79
N ILE A 482 -12.05 -10.35 -25.95
CA ILE A 482 -11.66 -9.49 -24.82
C ILE A 482 -11.26 -8.10 -25.33
N ALA A 483 -10.53 -8.03 -26.43
CA ALA A 483 -10.12 -6.78 -27.04
C ALA A 483 -11.33 -5.93 -27.44
N SER A 484 -12.31 -6.54 -28.13
CA SER A 484 -13.56 -5.88 -28.51
C SER A 484 -14.38 -5.40 -27.30
N ASP A 485 -14.46 -6.22 -26.25
CA ASP A 485 -15.20 -5.91 -25.02
C ASP A 485 -14.56 -4.72 -24.28
N LEU A 486 -13.23 -4.69 -24.16
CA LEU A 486 -12.50 -3.58 -23.53
C LEU A 486 -12.67 -2.27 -24.31
N LEU A 487 -12.57 -2.30 -25.65
CA LEU A 487 -12.84 -1.12 -26.48
C LEU A 487 -14.28 -0.61 -26.29
N THR A 488 -15.24 -1.53 -26.17
CA THR A 488 -16.65 -1.19 -25.91
C THR A 488 -16.83 -0.53 -24.54
N GLN A 489 -16.17 -1.04 -23.49
CA GLN A 489 -16.20 -0.44 -22.16
C GLN A 489 -15.53 0.95 -22.15
N LEU A 490 -14.42 1.12 -22.87
CA LEU A 490 -13.74 2.42 -22.99
C LEU A 490 -14.62 3.47 -23.68
N GLU A 491 -15.26 3.10 -24.79
CA GLU A 491 -16.21 3.98 -25.50
C GLU A 491 -17.35 4.43 -24.58
N LYS A 492 -17.91 3.50 -23.80
CA LYS A 492 -18.96 3.81 -22.82
C LYS A 492 -18.46 4.68 -21.66
N THR A 493 -17.17 4.72 -21.39
CA THR A 493 -16.55 5.61 -20.38
C THR A 493 -16.60 7.08 -20.83
N LYS A 494 -16.76 7.33 -22.14
CA LYS A 494 -16.89 8.67 -22.74
C LYS A 494 -15.71 9.60 -22.45
N LEU A 495 -14.48 9.07 -22.51
CA LEU A 495 -13.26 9.88 -22.42
C LEU A 495 -13.10 10.78 -23.66
N SER A 496 -12.56 11.99 -23.47
CA SER A 496 -12.23 12.86 -24.59
C SER A 496 -11.20 12.23 -25.53
N ALA A 497 -11.09 12.75 -26.76
CA ALA A 497 -10.08 12.29 -27.70
C ALA A 497 -8.65 12.46 -27.15
N ALA A 498 -8.37 13.61 -26.50
CA ALA A 498 -7.07 13.87 -25.88
C ALA A 498 -6.78 12.86 -24.77
N ALA A 499 -7.75 12.59 -23.90
CA ALA A 499 -7.57 11.65 -22.81
C ALA A 499 -7.30 10.22 -23.30
N ARG A 500 -7.94 9.80 -24.39
CA ARG A 500 -7.70 8.50 -25.04
C ARG A 500 -6.33 8.41 -25.71
N GLN A 501 -5.87 9.49 -26.34
CA GLN A 501 -4.56 9.56 -26.99
C GLN A 501 -3.40 9.52 -25.99
N GLN A 502 -3.62 9.96 -24.76
CA GLN A 502 -2.64 9.90 -23.66
C GLN A 502 -2.60 8.53 -22.96
N LEU A 503 -3.50 7.59 -23.29
CA LEU A 503 -3.44 6.24 -22.72
C LEU A 503 -2.13 5.55 -23.12
N GLY A 504 -1.39 5.09 -22.13
CA GLY A 504 -0.02 4.56 -22.25
C GLY A 504 1.04 5.52 -21.72
N SER A 505 0.75 6.81 -21.59
CA SER A 505 1.71 7.84 -21.16
C SER A 505 1.31 8.61 -19.90
N TYR A 506 0.15 8.32 -19.29
CA TYR A 506 -0.18 8.87 -17.97
C TYR A 506 0.86 8.43 -16.94
N SER A 507 1.25 9.40 -16.12
CA SER A 507 2.30 9.27 -15.13
C SER A 507 1.80 9.63 -13.74
N ASP A 508 2.57 9.23 -12.75
CA ASP A 508 2.36 9.64 -11.36
C ASP A 508 2.44 11.17 -11.18
N ALA A 509 3.15 11.88 -12.06
CA ALA A 509 3.20 13.34 -12.05
C ALA A 509 1.86 13.96 -12.45
N ASP A 510 1.14 13.37 -13.41
CA ASP A 510 -0.17 13.85 -13.86
C ASP A 510 -1.20 13.76 -12.73
N LEU A 511 -1.21 12.65 -12.00
CA LEU A 511 -2.06 12.49 -10.81
C LEU A 511 -1.69 13.47 -9.69
N ARG A 512 -0.39 13.72 -9.44
CA ARG A 512 0.04 14.70 -8.44
C ARG A 512 -0.37 16.13 -8.82
N SER A 513 -0.22 16.49 -10.09
CA SER A 513 -0.71 17.77 -10.62
C SER A 513 -2.21 17.87 -10.39
N ALA A 514 -2.95 16.82 -10.73
CA ALA A 514 -4.39 16.81 -10.59
C ALA A 514 -4.86 16.99 -9.13
N LYS A 515 -4.19 16.33 -8.19
CA LYS A 515 -4.42 16.53 -6.75
C LYS A 515 -4.15 17.97 -6.32
N ALA A 516 -3.00 18.52 -6.71
CA ALA A 516 -2.63 19.89 -6.34
C ALA A 516 -3.62 20.91 -6.91
N GLU A 517 -4.07 20.71 -8.14
CA GLU A 517 -5.05 21.57 -8.82
C GLU A 517 -6.44 21.47 -8.19
N ALA A 518 -6.89 20.26 -7.81
CA ALA A 518 -8.15 20.09 -7.06
C ALA A 518 -8.08 20.78 -5.70
N ASN A 519 -6.98 20.61 -4.97
CA ASN A 519 -6.78 21.27 -3.67
C ASN A 519 -6.80 22.80 -3.80
N GLY A 520 -6.28 23.34 -4.92
CA GLY A 520 -6.37 24.77 -5.24
C GLY A 520 -7.82 25.28 -5.39
N LEU A 521 -8.76 24.38 -5.70
CA LEU A 521 -10.20 24.64 -5.77
C LEU A 521 -10.94 24.27 -4.47
N ARG A 522 -10.19 23.93 -3.40
CA ARG A 522 -10.74 23.44 -2.12
C ARG A 522 -11.52 22.13 -2.26
N VAL A 523 -11.14 21.31 -3.23
CA VAL A 523 -11.67 19.95 -3.41
C VAL A 523 -10.54 18.97 -3.09
N SER A 524 -10.75 18.13 -2.09
CA SER A 524 -9.77 17.15 -1.66
C SER A 524 -9.60 16.06 -2.71
N SER A 525 -8.45 15.39 -2.65
CA SER A 525 -8.23 14.20 -3.49
C SER A 525 -9.25 13.09 -3.24
N ARG A 526 -9.85 12.99 -2.04
CA ARG A 526 -10.91 12.01 -1.74
C ARG A 526 -12.15 12.32 -2.55
N ALA A 527 -12.63 13.57 -2.48
CA ALA A 527 -13.77 14.01 -3.27
C ALA A 527 -13.53 13.86 -4.79
N LEU A 528 -12.33 14.18 -5.27
CA LEU A 528 -11.97 13.96 -6.68
C LEU A 528 -12.00 12.46 -7.06
N TYR A 529 -11.58 11.59 -6.15
CA TYR A 529 -11.54 10.15 -6.40
C TYR A 529 -12.90 9.50 -6.32
N ASP A 530 -13.79 9.89 -5.42
CA ASP A 530 -15.19 9.44 -5.42
C ASP A 530 -15.85 9.70 -6.79
N LEU A 531 -15.64 10.89 -7.35
CA LEU A 531 -16.14 11.27 -8.68
C LEU A 531 -15.56 10.40 -9.79
N ALA A 532 -14.28 10.05 -9.70
CA ALA A 532 -13.60 9.23 -10.70
C ALA A 532 -14.00 7.75 -10.59
N ASP A 533 -14.05 7.23 -9.38
CA ASP A 533 -14.40 5.86 -9.05
C ASP A 533 -15.81 5.52 -9.50
N ALA A 534 -16.78 6.42 -9.26
CA ALA A 534 -18.14 6.24 -9.73
C ALA A 534 -18.22 6.04 -11.25
N LYS A 535 -17.47 6.84 -12.01
CA LYS A 535 -17.44 6.76 -13.47
C LYS A 535 -16.71 5.52 -13.96
N PHE A 536 -15.55 5.24 -13.38
CA PHE A 536 -14.70 4.13 -13.77
C PHE A 536 -15.35 2.78 -13.45
N PHE A 537 -15.76 2.55 -12.20
CA PHE A 537 -16.35 1.27 -11.79
C PHE A 537 -17.74 1.03 -12.41
N LYS A 538 -18.38 2.06 -12.97
CA LYS A 538 -19.60 1.86 -13.76
C LYS A 538 -19.33 1.02 -15.01
N GLN A 539 -18.22 1.27 -15.69
CA GLN A 539 -17.85 0.56 -16.91
C GLN A 539 -16.92 -0.63 -16.67
N PHE A 540 -16.19 -0.60 -15.57
CA PHE A 540 -15.26 -1.66 -15.14
C PHE A 540 -15.61 -2.20 -13.75
N PRO A 541 -16.85 -2.68 -13.51
CA PRO A 541 -17.27 -3.15 -12.19
C PRO A 541 -16.43 -4.34 -11.69
N GLN A 542 -15.88 -5.13 -12.62
CA GLN A 542 -14.98 -6.23 -12.31
C GLN A 542 -13.66 -5.80 -11.67
N GLU A 543 -13.28 -4.52 -11.77
CA GLU A 543 -12.05 -4.00 -11.15
C GLU A 543 -12.27 -3.51 -9.72
N LYS A 544 -13.52 -3.46 -9.24
CA LYS A 544 -13.83 -3.03 -7.88
C LYS A 544 -13.20 -3.98 -6.87
N GLY A 545 -12.43 -3.43 -5.92
CA GLY A 545 -11.72 -4.21 -4.91
C GLY A 545 -10.45 -4.93 -5.40
N LYS A 546 -10.04 -4.73 -6.66
CA LYS A 546 -8.78 -5.26 -7.22
C LYS A 546 -7.69 -4.19 -7.18
N ASP A 547 -6.44 -4.64 -7.13
CA ASP A 547 -5.29 -3.77 -7.40
C ASP A 547 -5.08 -3.67 -8.93
N PHE A 548 -5.49 -2.53 -9.49
CA PHE A 548 -5.47 -2.28 -10.92
C PHE A 548 -4.65 -1.04 -11.33
N LEU A 549 -4.21 -0.21 -10.37
CA LEU A 549 -3.56 1.08 -10.66
C LEU A 549 -2.22 0.93 -11.40
N ASN A 550 -1.45 -0.12 -11.07
CA ASN A 550 -0.18 -0.42 -11.75
C ASN A 550 -0.34 -1.30 -13.01
N LYS A 551 -1.57 -1.63 -13.37
CA LYS A 551 -1.89 -2.37 -14.60
C LYS A 551 -2.24 -1.38 -15.70
N PRO A 552 -2.24 -1.81 -16.98
CA PRO A 552 -2.64 -0.92 -18.08
C PRO A 552 -4.03 -0.29 -17.88
N ILE A 553 -5.00 -1.03 -17.32
CA ILE A 553 -6.32 -0.49 -17.00
C ILE A 553 -6.28 0.70 -16.01
N GLY A 554 -5.25 0.79 -15.16
CA GLY A 554 -5.03 1.93 -14.27
C GLY A 554 -4.86 3.26 -14.99
N GLN A 555 -4.34 3.25 -16.23
CA GLN A 555 -4.27 4.47 -17.04
C GLN A 555 -5.64 4.96 -17.51
N VAL A 556 -6.62 4.06 -17.68
CA VAL A 556 -8.01 4.45 -17.95
C VAL A 556 -8.60 5.16 -16.74
N TRP A 557 -8.34 4.67 -15.54
CA TRP A 557 -8.75 5.36 -14.31
C TRP A 557 -8.06 6.73 -14.14
N GLN A 558 -6.75 6.81 -14.42
CA GLN A 558 -6.02 8.09 -14.40
C GLN A 558 -6.63 9.09 -15.38
N ALA A 559 -6.95 8.67 -16.60
CA ALA A 559 -7.65 9.50 -17.58
C ALA A 559 -9.00 10.00 -17.04
N VAL A 560 -9.77 9.14 -16.38
CA VAL A 560 -11.04 9.52 -15.73
C VAL A 560 -10.80 10.56 -14.64
N VAL A 561 -9.78 10.41 -13.79
CA VAL A 561 -9.43 11.40 -12.75
C VAL A 561 -9.15 12.78 -13.36
N ILE A 562 -8.35 12.85 -14.43
CA ILE A 562 -8.04 14.12 -15.10
C ILE A 562 -9.31 14.74 -15.70
N GLU A 563 -10.17 13.94 -16.33
CA GLU A 563 -11.47 14.40 -16.86
C GLU A 563 -12.39 14.91 -15.74
N ARG A 564 -12.42 14.26 -14.58
CA ARG A 564 -13.21 14.72 -13.43
C ARG A 564 -12.65 16.01 -12.84
N LEU A 565 -11.33 16.17 -12.77
CA LEU A 565 -10.72 17.44 -12.39
C LEU A 565 -11.13 18.57 -13.33
N ASN A 566 -11.13 18.32 -14.64
CA ASN A 566 -11.57 19.32 -15.61
C ASN A 566 -13.05 19.68 -15.42
N ALA A 567 -13.91 18.70 -15.15
CA ALA A 567 -15.32 18.94 -14.81
C ALA A 567 -15.49 19.71 -13.49
N VAL A 568 -14.59 19.52 -12.51
CA VAL A 568 -14.55 20.31 -11.27
C VAL A 568 -14.14 21.76 -11.57
N LYS A 569 -13.10 21.97 -12.39
CA LYS A 569 -12.63 23.31 -12.80
C LYS A 569 -13.70 24.12 -13.54
N THR A 570 -14.51 23.47 -14.36
CA THR A 570 -15.58 24.14 -15.14
C THR A 570 -16.87 24.35 -14.33
N GLY A 571 -16.97 23.79 -13.12
CA GLY A 571 -18.19 23.81 -12.30
C GLY A 571 -19.26 22.80 -12.73
N GLU A 572 -18.97 21.92 -13.70
CA GLU A 572 -19.89 20.85 -14.10
C GLU A 572 -20.07 19.83 -12.96
N ALA A 573 -18.95 19.41 -12.34
CA ALA A 573 -18.93 18.43 -11.25
C ALA A 573 -18.67 19.06 -9.88
N PHE A 574 -18.74 20.39 -9.76
CA PHE A 574 -18.42 21.10 -8.53
C PHE A 574 -19.27 22.35 -8.33
N GLU A 575 -19.68 22.61 -7.09
CA GLU A 575 -20.42 23.82 -6.72
C GLU A 575 -20.08 24.28 -5.29
N GLN A 576 -19.76 25.55 -5.12
CA GLN A 576 -19.62 26.14 -3.79
C GLN A 576 -20.98 26.65 -3.31
N VAL A 577 -21.43 26.14 -2.17
CA VAL A 577 -22.69 26.50 -1.53
C VAL A 577 -22.43 27.64 -0.54
N ALA A 578 -22.95 28.82 -0.87
CA ALA A 578 -22.90 29.99 0.00
C ALA A 578 -24.22 30.17 0.77
N PHE A 579 -24.09 30.48 2.06
CA PHE A 579 -25.21 30.88 2.93
C PHE A 579 -25.28 32.40 2.97
N GLU A 580 -26.42 32.96 2.57
CA GLU A 580 -26.68 34.40 2.75
C GLU A 580 -26.78 34.72 4.25
N PRO A 581 -26.44 35.95 4.67
CA PRO A 581 -26.60 36.38 6.06
C PRO A 581 -28.01 36.07 6.59
N ASN A 582 -28.08 35.43 7.77
CA ASN A 582 -29.31 34.98 8.43
C ASN A 582 -30.06 33.81 7.77
N THR A 583 -29.48 33.16 6.77
CA THR A 583 -30.04 31.93 6.20
C THR A 583 -29.48 30.72 6.93
N VAL A 584 -30.37 29.88 7.45
CA VAL A 584 -30.01 28.65 8.18
C VAL A 584 -30.15 27.38 7.35
N ASN A 585 -30.92 27.40 6.25
CA ASN A 585 -31.10 26.25 5.35
C ASN A 585 -30.73 26.61 3.92
N LYS A 586 -30.04 25.71 3.23
CA LYS A 586 -29.74 25.82 1.80
C LYS A 586 -30.02 24.49 1.12
N GLU A 587 -30.72 24.57 -0.01
CA GLU A 587 -31.05 23.41 -0.82
C GLU A 587 -30.48 23.55 -2.22
N VAL A 588 -29.89 22.48 -2.72
CA VAL A 588 -29.38 22.37 -4.08
C VAL A 588 -29.91 21.08 -4.71
N SER A 589 -30.44 21.19 -5.91
CA SER A 589 -31.03 20.05 -6.62
C SER A 589 -30.53 19.98 -8.05
N SER A 590 -30.25 18.78 -8.53
CA SER A 590 -29.88 18.57 -9.92
C SER A 590 -30.13 17.12 -10.34
N ARG A 591 -29.65 16.78 -11.53
CA ARG A 591 -29.74 15.45 -12.11
C ARG A 591 -28.35 14.90 -12.40
N LEU A 592 -28.09 13.65 -12.00
CA LEU A 592 -26.86 12.92 -12.31
C LEU A 592 -27.16 11.80 -13.30
N ASN A 593 -26.36 11.66 -14.34
CA ASN A 593 -26.40 10.46 -15.17
C ASN A 593 -25.71 9.29 -14.46
N PRO A 594 -25.91 8.04 -14.91
CA PRO A 594 -25.19 6.88 -14.40
C PRO A 594 -23.67 7.06 -14.41
N GLY A 595 -23.03 6.90 -13.26
CA GLY A 595 -21.57 7.03 -13.10
C GLY A 595 -21.06 8.49 -13.02
N ASP A 596 -21.95 9.49 -13.09
CA ASP A 596 -21.57 10.87 -12.81
C ASP A 596 -21.74 11.18 -11.32
N GLY A 597 -21.11 12.26 -10.87
CA GLY A 597 -21.23 12.78 -9.52
C GLY A 597 -21.00 14.28 -9.46
N LYS A 598 -21.32 14.87 -8.31
CA LYS A 598 -21.08 16.29 -8.03
C LYS A 598 -20.54 16.46 -6.61
N ALA A 599 -19.48 17.25 -6.48
CA ALA A 599 -18.95 17.68 -5.21
C ALA A 599 -19.47 19.07 -4.86
N PHE A 600 -19.79 19.28 -3.59
CA PHE A 600 -20.19 20.57 -3.04
C PHE A 600 -19.25 20.95 -1.92
N ILE A 601 -18.98 22.24 -1.77
CA ILE A 601 -18.31 22.76 -0.57
C ILE A 601 -19.13 23.82 0.11
N ALA A 602 -19.16 23.79 1.43
CA ALA A 602 -19.79 24.83 2.24
C ALA A 602 -18.90 25.15 3.45
N ASN A 603 -18.76 26.44 3.74
CA ASN A 603 -17.94 26.89 4.87
C ASN A 603 -18.79 26.94 6.15
N PHE A 604 -18.31 26.29 7.20
CA PHE A 604 -18.96 26.28 8.50
C PHE A 604 -17.97 26.61 9.62
N SER A 605 -18.50 26.94 10.79
CA SER A 605 -17.73 27.18 12.01
C SER A 605 -17.82 25.97 12.93
N GLY A 606 -16.69 25.62 13.56
CA GLY A 606 -16.66 24.61 14.61
C GLY A 606 -17.62 24.97 15.75
N GLY A 607 -18.32 23.97 16.28
CA GLY A 607 -19.35 24.14 17.30
C GLY A 607 -20.74 24.46 16.77
N GLN A 608 -20.93 24.65 15.45
CA GLN A 608 -22.27 24.66 14.85
C GLN A 608 -22.84 23.23 14.78
N THR A 609 -24.15 23.10 14.89
CA THR A 609 -24.83 21.84 14.55
C THR A 609 -25.22 21.90 13.09
N LEU A 610 -24.80 20.91 12.31
CA LEU A 610 -25.16 20.79 10.90
C LEU A 610 -26.06 19.55 10.72
N ASN A 611 -27.19 19.77 10.06
CA ASN A 611 -28.14 18.76 9.60
C ASN A 611 -28.06 18.69 8.08
N VAL A 612 -27.79 17.49 7.56
CA VAL A 612 -27.61 17.22 6.14
C VAL A 612 -28.61 16.16 5.74
N THR A 613 -29.35 16.41 4.66
CA THR A 613 -30.26 15.43 4.07
C THR A 613 -30.07 15.37 2.56
N LEU A 614 -29.93 14.15 2.04
CA LEU A 614 -29.86 13.85 0.62
C LEU A 614 -31.12 13.06 0.20
N SER A 615 -32.00 13.73 -0.53
CA SER A 615 -33.16 13.09 -1.15
C SER A 615 -32.82 12.69 -2.57
N THR A 616 -32.83 11.38 -2.88
CA THR A 616 -32.62 10.86 -4.25
C THR A 616 -33.71 9.88 -4.65
N SER A 617 -34.07 9.85 -5.94
CA SER A 617 -35.08 8.94 -6.47
C SER A 617 -34.60 7.47 -6.58
N LYS A 618 -33.29 7.24 -6.63
CA LYS A 618 -32.66 5.90 -6.75
C LYS A 618 -31.33 5.82 -5.97
N ASN A 619 -30.59 4.74 -6.17
CA ASN A 619 -29.29 4.49 -5.54
C ASN A 619 -28.27 5.59 -5.89
N ALA A 620 -27.63 6.10 -4.84
CA ALA A 620 -26.50 7.01 -4.88
C ALA A 620 -25.60 6.69 -3.68
N LEU A 621 -24.31 7.04 -3.78
CA LEU A 621 -23.41 7.07 -2.62
C LEU A 621 -23.21 8.52 -2.19
N PHE A 622 -23.06 8.70 -0.89
CA PHE A 622 -22.91 10.01 -0.28
C PHE A 622 -21.73 10.04 0.69
N SER A 623 -20.84 11.01 0.48
CA SER A 623 -19.67 11.25 1.31
C SER A 623 -19.72 12.66 1.90
N ILE A 624 -19.24 12.80 3.12
CA ILE A 624 -19.07 14.08 3.82
C ILE A 624 -17.67 14.11 4.45
N TYR A 625 -16.82 15.00 3.95
CA TYR A 625 -15.44 15.14 4.41
C TYR A 625 -15.25 16.44 5.20
N SER A 626 -14.47 16.36 6.27
CA SER A 626 -14.13 17.51 7.10
C SER A 626 -13.00 18.36 6.48
N PRO A 627 -12.93 19.68 6.78
CA PRO A 627 -11.92 20.60 6.25
C PRO A 627 -10.47 20.11 6.35
N SER A 628 -10.10 19.45 7.45
CA SER A 628 -8.74 18.94 7.66
C SER A 628 -8.54 17.50 7.15
N GLY A 629 -9.62 16.82 6.76
CA GLY A 629 -9.63 15.41 6.40
C GLY A 629 -9.37 14.45 7.57
N LYS A 630 -9.26 14.94 8.82
CA LYS A 630 -9.04 14.15 10.04
C LYS A 630 -10.28 13.35 10.47
N THR A 631 -11.46 13.83 10.09
CA THR A 631 -12.73 13.19 10.43
C THR A 631 -13.53 12.96 9.16
N THR A 632 -13.80 11.70 8.87
CA THR A 632 -14.78 11.32 7.86
C THR A 632 -16.14 11.22 8.53
N LEU A 633 -17.11 12.02 8.08
CA LEU A 633 -18.45 12.02 8.64
C LEU A 633 -19.33 10.96 7.95
N LEU A 634 -19.24 10.89 6.61
CA LEU A 634 -19.75 9.81 5.78
C LEU A 634 -18.74 9.56 4.64
N GLU A 635 -18.60 8.33 4.18
CA GLU A 635 -17.74 7.98 3.04
C GLU A 635 -18.35 6.80 2.32
N ASP A 636 -18.59 6.98 1.01
CA ASP A 636 -19.26 6.00 0.16
C ASP A 636 -20.55 5.42 0.79
N SER A 637 -21.25 6.23 1.60
CA SER A 637 -22.35 5.75 2.42
C SER A 637 -23.64 5.65 1.62
N ARG A 638 -24.48 4.69 2.00
CA ARG A 638 -25.91 4.61 1.60
C ARG A 638 -26.80 5.45 2.50
N ASP A 639 -26.27 5.90 3.63
CA ASP A 639 -26.97 6.80 4.53
C ASP A 639 -27.20 8.13 3.84
N ARG A 640 -28.43 8.62 3.95
CA ARG A 640 -28.90 9.83 3.27
C ARG A 640 -28.96 11.03 4.18
N THR A 641 -28.56 10.87 5.43
CA THR A 641 -28.69 11.89 6.46
C THR A 641 -27.49 11.88 7.37
N TRP A 642 -27.06 13.06 7.77
CA TRP A 642 -26.07 13.22 8.83
C TRP A 642 -26.45 14.42 9.68
N SER A 643 -26.34 14.29 11.00
CA SER A 643 -26.60 15.37 11.96
C SER A 643 -25.56 15.32 13.05
N GLY A 644 -24.93 16.45 13.34
CA GLY A 644 -23.97 16.51 14.43
C GLY A 644 -23.33 17.87 14.63
N LEU A 645 -22.60 17.98 15.76
CA LEU A 645 -21.77 19.12 16.06
C LEU A 645 -20.50 19.07 15.18
N LEU A 646 -20.20 20.18 14.51
CA LEU A 646 -19.02 20.28 13.66
C LEU A 646 -17.76 20.43 14.51
N PRO A 647 -16.77 19.53 14.37
CA PRO A 647 -15.57 19.56 15.21
C PRO A 647 -14.58 20.66 14.83
N GLU A 648 -14.68 21.21 13.62
CA GLU A 648 -13.71 22.18 13.09
C GLU A 648 -14.38 23.23 12.20
N SER A 649 -13.73 24.39 12.08
CA SER A 649 -14.15 25.44 11.15
C SER A 649 -13.50 25.21 9.78
N GLY A 650 -14.21 25.50 8.70
CA GLY A 650 -13.68 25.47 7.33
C GLY A 650 -14.67 24.94 6.32
N PHE A 651 -14.15 24.59 5.14
CA PHE A 651 -14.93 24.02 4.04
C PHE A 651 -15.15 22.53 4.24
N TYR A 652 -16.40 22.15 4.49
CA TYR A 652 -16.84 20.76 4.44
C TYR A 652 -17.21 20.40 3.02
N GLU A 653 -16.90 19.16 2.63
CA GLU A 653 -17.15 18.64 1.28
C GLU A 653 -18.31 17.66 1.34
N PHE A 654 -19.22 17.74 0.37
CA PHE A 654 -20.36 16.83 0.21
C PHE A 654 -20.30 16.25 -1.19
N VAL A 655 -20.14 14.95 -1.33
CA VAL A 655 -19.95 14.30 -2.63
C VAL A 655 -21.09 13.33 -2.87
N ILE A 656 -21.80 13.54 -3.98
CA ILE A 656 -22.92 12.70 -4.40
C ILE A 656 -22.52 12.02 -5.70
N VAL A 657 -22.54 10.69 -5.73
CA VAL A 657 -22.23 9.92 -6.94
C VAL A 657 -23.36 8.94 -7.27
N SER A 658 -23.69 8.82 -8.55
CA SER A 658 -24.75 7.94 -9.04
C SER A 658 -24.18 6.56 -9.39
N ASP A 659 -24.56 5.53 -8.62
CA ASP A 659 -24.28 4.12 -8.96
C ASP A 659 -25.47 3.44 -9.68
N ALA A 660 -26.59 4.16 -9.86
CA ALA A 660 -27.78 3.69 -10.57
C ALA A 660 -27.52 3.39 -12.05
N SER A 661 -28.38 2.57 -12.67
CA SER A 661 -28.37 2.28 -14.12
C SER A 661 -29.04 3.35 -14.97
N GLU A 662 -29.83 4.23 -14.35
CA GLU A 662 -30.58 5.30 -15.00
C GLU A 662 -30.26 6.64 -14.32
N PRO A 663 -30.50 7.78 -14.99
CA PRO A 663 -30.31 9.09 -14.38
C PRO A 663 -31.13 9.25 -13.10
N ILE A 664 -30.54 9.92 -12.11
CA ILE A 664 -31.15 10.18 -10.80
C ILE A 664 -31.32 11.67 -10.60
N ASP A 665 -32.45 12.07 -10.03
CA ASP A 665 -32.65 13.41 -9.51
C ASP A 665 -32.29 13.39 -8.02
N TYR A 666 -31.61 14.43 -7.56
CA TYR A 666 -31.25 14.60 -6.15
C TYR A 666 -31.56 16.00 -5.65
N GLN A 667 -31.78 16.10 -4.34
CA GLN A 667 -31.87 17.34 -3.58
C GLN A 667 -31.03 17.17 -2.31
N LEU A 668 -29.99 17.98 -2.17
CA LEU A 668 -29.16 18.08 -0.98
C LEU A 668 -29.64 19.30 -0.18
N SER A 669 -30.02 19.07 1.08
CA SER A 669 -30.42 20.08 2.04
C SER A 669 -29.36 20.16 3.14
N LEU A 670 -28.87 21.39 3.40
CA LEU A 670 -27.90 21.73 4.43
C LEU A 670 -28.53 22.73 5.38
N THR A 671 -28.80 22.32 6.61
CA THR A 671 -29.36 23.17 7.66
C THR A 671 -28.37 23.35 8.81
N VAL A 672 -28.06 24.59 9.16
CA VAL A 672 -27.11 24.96 10.23
C VAL A 672 -27.85 25.63 11.37
N GLU A 673 -27.61 25.14 12.58
CA GLU A 673 -28.08 25.75 13.81
C GLU A 673 -26.88 26.39 14.54
N ASN A 674 -26.96 27.71 14.75
CA ASN A 674 -26.02 28.41 15.62
C ASN A 674 -26.42 28.13 17.07
N GLN A 675 -25.45 27.85 17.94
CA GLN A 675 -25.73 27.86 19.38
C GLN A 675 -26.21 29.26 19.75
N SER A 676 -27.47 29.34 20.19
CA SER A 676 -28.02 30.54 20.82
C SER A 676 -27.07 30.95 21.94
N THR A 677 -26.54 32.17 21.88
CA THR A 677 -25.94 32.80 23.06
C THR A 677 -26.92 32.65 24.23
N PRO A 678 -26.46 32.31 25.45
CA PRO A 678 -27.34 32.34 26.61
C PRO A 678 -27.97 33.72 26.68
N GLN A 679 -29.30 33.82 26.68
CA GLN A 679 -29.97 35.08 26.97
C GLN A 679 -29.39 35.65 28.27
N PRO A 680 -29.03 36.94 28.32
CA PRO A 680 -28.64 37.55 29.58
C PRO A 680 -29.78 37.32 30.59
N PRO A 681 -29.45 37.07 31.88
CA PRO A 681 -30.45 36.72 32.87
C PRO A 681 -31.55 37.78 32.87
N VAL A 682 -32.79 37.34 32.71
CA VAL A 682 -33.97 38.18 32.80
C VAL A 682 -33.93 38.88 34.16
N THR A 683 -33.71 40.20 34.15
CA THR A 683 -33.84 41.04 35.34
C THR A 683 -35.25 40.85 35.91
N PRO A 684 -35.41 40.49 37.20
CA PRO A 684 -36.73 40.35 37.81
C PRO A 684 -37.45 41.71 37.80
N PRO A 685 -38.79 41.72 37.71
CA PRO A 685 -39.55 42.96 37.58
C PRO A 685 -39.34 43.86 38.80
N THR A 686 -39.05 45.13 38.53
CA THR A 686 -38.98 46.20 39.51
C THR A 686 -40.30 46.27 40.28
N ILE A 687 -40.25 46.01 41.59
CA ILE A 687 -41.38 46.24 42.50
C ILE A 687 -41.53 47.75 42.66
N SER A 688 -42.59 48.32 42.08
CA SER A 688 -43.02 49.69 42.36
C SER A 688 -43.45 49.80 43.83
N PRO A 689 -42.99 50.82 44.59
CA PRO A 689 -43.44 51.01 45.97
C PRO A 689 -44.90 51.48 45.98
N SER A 690 -45.75 50.77 46.73
CA SER A 690 -47.11 51.23 47.05
C SER A 690 -47.08 52.49 47.92
N PRO A 691 -48.09 53.37 47.82
CA PRO A 691 -48.05 54.68 48.47
C PRO A 691 -48.32 54.57 49.97
N ILE A 692 -47.52 55.30 50.74
CA ILE A 692 -47.70 55.54 52.17
C ILE A 692 -48.95 56.42 52.34
N LEU A 693 -49.96 55.92 53.06
CA LEU A 693 -51.03 56.74 53.65
C LEU A 693 -50.60 57.10 55.08
N SER A 694 -50.32 58.38 55.32
CA SER A 694 -50.29 59.02 56.64
C SER A 694 -51.73 59.36 57.09
N PRO A 695 -52.06 59.46 58.40
CA PRO A 695 -51.24 59.93 59.52
C PRO A 695 -50.80 58.87 60.54
#